data_AF-A0A1L9QVQ5-F1
#
_entry.id   AF-A0A1L9QVQ5-F1
#
_cell.length_a   1.000
_cell.length_b   1.000
_cell.length_c   1.000
_cell.angle_alpha   90.00
_cell.angle_beta   90.00
_cell.angle_gamma   90.00
#
_symmetry.space_group_name_H-M   'P 1'
#
loop_
_entity.id
_entity.type
_entity.pdbx_description
1 polymer ?
#
loop_
_entity_poly.entity_id
_entity_poly.type
_entity_poly.pdbx_seq_one_letter_code
_entity_poly.pdbx_strand_id
1 'polypeptide(L)'
;MAIRLNQWINKASEKLPLRIVLIVPFLVQIFVVVGLIGYWSYRNGQQAIEELATQLRQETTSRITDHLNTYLSNPHLINRINLHDLEMGKLDLNDVTLLERHFWQQIQLFPNISSINLATPKGLFSGSENIVNGQVRTAHWSIEDPDKIYEIWDVDPAGYRTEIYDQYPNWDMFSRVWYIDGKNIDKPSWGEIFIWANRRNISLPGFSHYYNKDGNLEAILVVDLSLLEISTFLQTLEIGKTGQTFIMERNGLLVGSSTDASPLIQGEEKPQRLPARDMDNPLIQATAKFLETEFPDFNDISGIQQLKFKLGDEWQLIQVTSYRDEYGLDWLIVVIIPESDFMAKIHENNRMTILLCFIALGVATILGIMTSRWIIQDILSLNEAAKKISLGDWEQQLNIHRSHELRELSQSFMFMSEKLKSSFETLQKQKDDLDQTNVRLQQLDRMKDSFLANTSHELRTPLNGIIGIAESLMDGVAGELSPVTRSNLFTIIASARRLSNLVNDILDFSKLQHQTITLQLKPVDLHSIVEIVLTLSKPLVAQKDVKLINNIPKDYPLAEADENRLQQIFYNLVGNAIKFTESGIVEVSAEALKSSSHNSEIAVSVSDSGIGIPEDKLEKIFESFEQADGSTEREYGGTGLGLAITKQLVELHQGKICVSSQVNKGSKFTFTLPISSAKVSNNSSTLTLPSSELKVEDKWESLEEIHQVEVEEKSQILIVDDEPVNRQVLVNHLSLNDYAICQASTGQEALELIDNGLKPDLVLLDVMMPKMTGYEVTRRLREKFNITELPILLLTAKNQIQDIVAGLKVGANDYLTKPIAKDELLARLRTQLNLKRLKAENLYLSAELDIIRRMQEMVLPSTSELRAISTLDIAGCMQPAEDVGGDYYDVLVEGNRLTIGIGDVTGHGLESSIIMIMAQTAVRTLQESKQTDPVEFLSILNRTLYHNIERMNSDKSMTLALLDYSNGIIQLSGQHEEMIVVRYNGEVERIDTIDLGLPLGLEANISQFISSAQIALNPGDVVVLYTDGIPEAENKDRVFYGIDKLCEVVQAHHHQSAEEIRQAIIVDVQNHIGQHTVFDDMALVILKQKEPQLPT
;
A
#
# COMPACT_ATOMS: atom_id res chain seq x y z
N MET A 1 -19.81 -50.52 22.76
CA MET A 1 -20.15 -49.14 23.17
C MET A 1 -21.46 -48.66 22.54
N ALA A 2 -21.68 -48.88 21.23
CA ALA A 2 -22.92 -48.49 20.51
C ALA A 2 -24.24 -49.06 21.07
N ILE A 3 -24.28 -50.31 21.55
CA ILE A 3 -25.52 -50.92 22.08
C ILE A 3 -25.94 -50.29 23.42
N ARG A 4 -24.98 -49.95 24.29
CA ARG A 4 -25.27 -49.23 25.55
C ARG A 4 -25.69 -47.79 25.30
N LEU A 5 -25.13 -47.14 24.26
CA LEU A 5 -25.54 -45.80 23.83
C LEU A 5 -27.00 -45.81 23.32
N ASN A 6 -27.37 -46.81 22.51
CA ASN A 6 -28.73 -46.94 21.98
C ASN A 6 -29.77 -47.23 23.07
N GLN A 7 -29.41 -48.04 24.08
CA GLN A 7 -30.29 -48.28 25.24
C GLN A 7 -30.46 -47.04 26.12
N TRP A 8 -29.43 -46.19 26.24
CA TRP A 8 -29.53 -44.94 27.00
C TRP A 8 -30.35 -43.88 26.26
N ILE A 9 -30.17 -43.77 24.93
CA ILE A 9 -30.95 -42.88 24.05
C ILE A 9 -32.43 -43.29 24.07
N ASN A 10 -32.76 -44.58 23.96
CA ASN A 10 -34.16 -45.05 23.98
C ASN A 10 -34.84 -44.85 25.34
N LYS A 11 -34.12 -45.02 26.46
CA LYS A 11 -34.67 -44.73 27.79
C LYS A 11 -34.88 -43.24 28.04
N ALA A 12 -34.07 -42.38 27.42
CA ALA A 12 -34.22 -40.93 27.50
C ALA A 12 -35.31 -40.40 26.54
N SER A 13 -35.48 -40.99 25.36
CA SER A 13 -36.39 -40.51 24.32
C SER A 13 -37.88 -40.71 24.64
N GLU A 14 -38.25 -41.67 25.49
CA GLU A 14 -39.66 -41.89 25.87
C GLU A 14 -40.25 -40.77 26.75
N LYS A 15 -39.40 -39.94 27.38
CA LYS A 15 -39.82 -38.83 28.26
C LYS A 15 -39.36 -37.45 27.80
N LEU A 16 -38.52 -37.37 26.77
CA LEU A 16 -38.02 -36.11 26.25
C LEU A 16 -38.96 -35.56 25.16
N PRO A 17 -39.40 -34.29 25.26
CA PRO A 17 -40.20 -33.67 24.21
C PRO A 17 -39.46 -33.71 22.87
N LEU A 18 -40.18 -34.00 21.78
CA LEU A 18 -39.63 -34.09 20.41
C LEU A 18 -38.77 -32.88 20.01
N ARG A 19 -39.03 -31.71 20.60
CA ARG A 19 -38.24 -30.48 20.42
C ARG A 19 -36.77 -30.62 20.82
N ILE A 20 -36.47 -31.34 21.91
CA ILE A 20 -35.10 -31.45 22.43
C ILE A 20 -34.26 -32.34 21.51
N VAL A 21 -34.87 -33.38 20.96
CA VAL A 21 -34.22 -34.32 20.03
C VAL A 21 -33.88 -33.65 18.70
N LEU A 22 -34.71 -32.72 18.23
CA LEU A 22 -34.48 -32.00 16.97
C LEU A 22 -33.49 -30.83 17.09
N ILE A 23 -33.40 -30.15 18.24
CA ILE A 23 -32.64 -28.89 18.36
C ILE A 23 -31.21 -29.10 18.85
N VAL A 24 -31.00 -29.96 19.85
CA VAL A 24 -29.71 -30.10 20.54
C VAL A 24 -28.56 -30.57 19.62
N PRO A 25 -28.73 -31.55 18.72
CA PRO A 25 -27.64 -32.01 17.85
C PRO A 25 -27.10 -30.92 16.93
N PHE A 26 -27.98 -30.09 16.36
CA PHE A 26 -27.59 -28.99 15.47
C PHE A 26 -26.86 -27.86 16.21
N LEU A 27 -27.31 -27.52 17.43
CA LEU A 27 -26.62 -26.51 18.25
C LEU A 27 -25.21 -26.94 18.63
N VAL A 28 -25.01 -28.22 18.97
CA VAL A 28 -23.69 -28.75 19.29
C VAL A 28 -22.76 -28.67 18.07
N GLN A 29 -23.24 -29.05 16.88
CA GLN A 29 -22.43 -28.96 15.65
C GLN A 29 -22.03 -27.52 15.32
N ILE A 30 -22.97 -26.57 15.42
CA ILE A 30 -22.70 -25.15 15.16
C ILE A 30 -21.69 -24.60 16.15
N PHE A 31 -21.84 -24.91 17.44
CA PHE A 31 -20.90 -24.46 18.47
C PHE A 31 -19.47 -24.96 18.20
N VAL A 32 -19.32 -26.23 17.77
CA VAL A 32 -18.02 -26.81 17.42
C VAL A 32 -17.41 -26.12 16.20
N VAL A 33 -18.18 -25.90 15.13
CA VAL A 33 -17.69 -25.23 13.90
C VAL A 33 -17.29 -23.78 14.19
N VAL A 34 -18.13 -23.04 14.92
CA VAL A 34 -17.86 -21.66 15.31
C VAL A 34 -16.62 -21.56 16.22
N GLY A 35 -16.50 -22.46 17.19
CA GLY A 35 -15.32 -22.53 18.07
C GLY A 35 -14.03 -22.82 17.30
N LEU A 36 -14.09 -23.72 16.31
CA LEU A 36 -12.96 -24.00 15.41
C LEU A 36 -12.61 -22.77 14.57
N ILE A 37 -13.58 -22.12 13.92
CA ILE A 37 -13.31 -20.93 13.10
C ILE A 37 -12.69 -19.81 13.94
N GLY A 38 -13.22 -19.54 15.13
CA GLY A 38 -12.66 -18.54 16.04
C GLY A 38 -11.23 -18.88 16.48
N TYR A 39 -10.97 -20.15 16.82
CA TYR A 39 -9.63 -20.62 17.19
C TYR A 39 -8.63 -20.48 16.03
N TRP A 40 -9.00 -20.88 14.82
CA TRP A 40 -8.14 -20.79 13.64
C TRP A 40 -7.90 -19.34 13.20
N SER A 41 -8.90 -18.47 13.29
CA SER A 41 -8.74 -17.03 13.01
C SER A 41 -7.77 -16.37 13.98
N TYR A 42 -7.89 -16.68 15.29
CA TYR A 42 -6.97 -16.16 16.30
C TYR A 42 -5.54 -16.66 16.07
N ARG A 43 -5.37 -17.96 15.79
CA ARG A 43 -4.07 -18.58 15.53
C ARG A 43 -3.41 -18.03 14.26
N ASN A 44 -4.15 -17.90 13.16
CA ASN A 44 -3.62 -17.36 11.92
C ASN A 44 -3.28 -15.87 12.05
N GLY A 45 -4.07 -15.10 12.81
CA GLY A 45 -3.77 -13.69 13.09
C GLY A 45 -2.46 -13.52 13.88
N GLN A 46 -2.22 -14.36 14.87
CA GLN A 46 -0.96 -14.37 15.63
C GLN A 46 0.24 -14.73 14.74
N GLN A 47 0.10 -15.75 13.90
CA GLN A 47 1.18 -16.15 12.99
C GLN A 47 1.51 -15.05 11.97
N ALA A 48 0.50 -14.40 11.39
CA ALA A 48 0.70 -13.31 10.44
C ALA A 48 1.42 -12.11 11.07
N ILE A 49 1.16 -11.81 12.35
CA ILE A 49 1.90 -10.77 13.10
C ILE A 49 3.35 -11.18 13.29
N GLU A 50 3.59 -12.43 13.72
CA GLU A 50 4.95 -12.90 14.00
C GLU A 50 5.80 -12.90 12.71
N GLU A 51 5.22 -13.27 11.57
CA GLU A 51 5.84 -13.17 10.25
C GLU A 51 6.11 -11.70 9.85
N LEU A 52 5.10 -10.82 9.92
CA LEU A 52 5.25 -9.41 9.54
C LEU A 52 6.25 -8.67 10.43
N ALA A 53 6.20 -8.89 11.74
CA ALA A 53 7.12 -8.28 12.69
C ALA A 53 8.55 -8.81 12.48
N THR A 54 8.70 -10.09 12.11
CA THR A 54 10.01 -10.65 11.75
C THR A 54 10.56 -9.97 10.51
N GLN A 55 9.75 -9.83 9.47
CA GLN A 55 10.14 -9.17 8.23
C GLN A 55 10.54 -7.71 8.46
N LEU A 56 9.77 -6.97 9.26
CA LEU A 56 10.09 -5.58 9.62
C LEU A 56 11.39 -5.49 10.44
N ARG A 57 11.59 -6.34 11.46
CA ARG A 57 12.84 -6.35 12.24
C ARG A 57 14.05 -6.68 11.39
N GLN A 58 13.94 -7.62 10.44
CA GLN A 58 15.01 -7.98 9.52
C GLN A 58 15.35 -6.82 8.58
N GLU A 59 14.35 -6.21 7.95
CA GLU A 59 14.53 -5.03 7.08
C GLU A 59 15.19 -3.87 7.84
N THR A 60 14.71 -3.54 9.04
CA THR A 60 15.32 -2.51 9.90
C THR A 60 16.78 -2.87 10.25
N THR A 61 17.04 -4.13 10.61
CA THR A 61 18.41 -4.58 10.93
C THR A 61 19.33 -4.47 9.71
N SER A 62 18.86 -4.82 8.51
CA SER A 62 19.63 -4.71 7.26
C SER A 62 20.01 -3.25 7.03
N ARG A 63 19.04 -2.34 7.05
CA ARG A 63 19.29 -0.90 6.87
C ARG A 63 20.28 -0.34 7.88
N ILE A 64 20.20 -0.76 9.15
CA ILE A 64 21.18 -0.37 10.17
C ILE A 64 22.56 -0.91 9.83
N THR A 65 22.66 -2.19 9.46
CA THR A 65 23.93 -2.85 9.13
C THR A 65 24.59 -2.19 7.91
N ASP A 66 23.83 -1.90 6.86
CA ASP A 66 24.33 -1.25 5.64
C ASP A 66 24.84 0.17 5.93
N HIS A 67 24.09 0.93 6.75
CA HIS A 67 24.51 2.25 7.19
C HIS A 67 25.80 2.19 8.03
N LEU A 68 25.89 1.26 8.99
CA LEU A 68 27.08 1.07 9.81
C LEU A 68 28.29 0.67 8.96
N ASN A 69 28.14 -0.28 8.04
CA ASN A 69 29.22 -0.70 7.14
C ASN A 69 29.76 0.47 6.31
N THR A 70 28.86 1.27 5.75
CA THR A 70 29.24 2.46 4.98
C THR A 70 29.92 3.50 5.88
N TYR A 71 29.31 3.82 7.02
CA TYR A 71 29.76 4.89 7.90
C TYR A 71 31.09 4.57 8.58
N LEU A 72 31.24 3.36 9.12
CA LEU A 72 32.41 2.90 9.86
C LEU A 72 33.61 2.55 8.96
N SER A 73 33.41 2.33 7.66
CA SER A 73 34.52 2.08 6.73
C SER A 73 35.38 3.34 6.45
N ASN A 74 34.81 4.54 6.59
CA ASN A 74 35.45 5.79 6.18
C ASN A 74 36.75 6.12 6.97
N PRO A 75 36.81 6.01 8.31
CA PRO A 75 38.04 6.27 9.06
C PRO A 75 39.23 5.42 8.60
N HIS A 76 39.00 4.13 8.37
CA HIS A 76 40.04 3.20 7.94
C HIS A 76 40.46 3.44 6.49
N LEU A 77 39.53 3.81 5.62
CA LEU A 77 39.84 4.22 4.25
C LEU A 77 40.73 5.48 4.22
N ILE A 78 40.40 6.49 5.01
CA ILE A 78 41.17 7.74 5.12
C ILE A 78 42.57 7.46 5.67
N ASN A 79 42.67 6.66 6.73
CA ASN A 79 43.96 6.22 7.27
C ASN A 79 44.81 5.48 6.23
N ARG A 80 44.19 4.61 5.43
CA ARG A 80 44.89 3.88 4.36
C ARG A 80 45.42 4.80 3.26
N ILE A 81 44.65 5.83 2.89
CA ILE A 81 45.08 6.88 1.95
C ILE A 81 46.28 7.65 2.53
N ASN A 82 46.18 8.08 3.79
CA ASN A 82 47.25 8.83 4.45
C ASN A 82 48.53 8.02 4.62
N LEU A 83 48.40 6.74 4.96
CA LEU A 83 49.53 5.82 5.04
C LEU A 83 50.21 5.68 3.67
N HIS A 84 49.43 5.49 2.60
CA HIS A 84 49.96 5.37 1.25
C HIS A 84 50.70 6.65 0.81
N ASP A 85 50.15 7.83 1.10
CA ASP A 85 50.78 9.10 0.76
C ASP A 85 52.07 9.35 1.56
N LEU A 86 52.17 8.86 2.81
CA LEU A 86 53.42 8.85 3.59
C LEU A 86 54.45 7.88 3.00
N GLU A 87 54.05 6.67 2.63
CA GLU A 87 54.92 5.66 2.03
C GLU A 87 55.50 6.11 0.68
N MET A 88 54.69 6.80 -0.12
CA MET A 88 55.08 7.37 -1.41
C MET A 88 55.89 8.67 -1.28
N GLY A 89 56.09 9.18 -0.05
CA GLY A 89 56.81 10.43 0.22
C GLY A 89 56.10 11.68 -0.29
N LYS A 90 54.78 11.62 -0.51
CA LYS A 90 53.96 12.80 -0.84
C LYS A 90 53.62 13.62 0.40
N LEU A 91 53.51 12.95 1.55
CA LEU A 91 53.41 13.57 2.87
C LEU A 91 54.75 13.45 3.60
N ASP A 92 55.21 14.56 4.16
CA ASP A 92 56.42 14.61 5.00
C ASP A 92 56.02 14.90 6.45
N LEU A 93 56.46 14.05 7.37
CA LEU A 93 56.24 14.21 8.82
C LEU A 93 56.88 15.48 9.40
N ASN A 94 57.86 16.06 8.70
CA ASN A 94 58.53 17.29 9.11
C ASN A 94 57.85 18.55 8.56
N ASP A 95 56.95 18.43 7.59
CA ASP A 95 56.19 19.55 7.02
C ASP A 95 54.76 19.59 7.59
N VAL A 96 54.66 20.17 8.79
CA VAL A 96 53.39 20.32 9.51
C VAL A 96 52.34 21.11 8.70
N THR A 97 52.76 22.10 7.92
CA THR A 97 51.82 22.92 7.15
C THR A 97 51.19 22.12 6.02
N LEU A 98 51.99 21.26 5.37
CA LEU A 98 51.50 20.34 4.34
C LEU A 98 50.54 19.30 4.94
N LEU A 99 50.88 18.72 6.10
CA LEU A 99 50.03 17.76 6.82
C LEU A 99 48.65 18.33 7.14
N GLU A 100 48.61 19.51 7.75
CA GLU A 100 47.35 20.16 8.16
C GLU A 100 46.45 20.48 6.98
N ARG A 101 47.06 21.00 5.91
CA ARG A 101 46.33 21.32 4.69
C ARG A 101 45.79 20.07 4.01
N HIS A 102 46.56 18.99 4.00
CA HIS A 102 46.12 17.69 3.48
C HIS A 102 44.93 17.14 4.28
N PHE A 103 45.01 17.13 5.61
CA PHE A 103 43.90 16.69 6.47
C PHE A 103 42.67 17.61 6.35
N TRP A 104 42.88 18.93 6.23
CA TRP A 104 41.79 19.88 5.99
C TRP A 104 41.05 19.56 4.68
N GLN A 105 41.78 19.31 3.59
CA GLN A 105 41.17 18.92 2.30
C GLN A 105 40.37 17.63 2.42
N GLN A 106 40.90 16.64 3.14
CA GLN A 106 40.19 15.38 3.34
C GLN A 106 38.89 15.55 4.14
N ILE A 107 38.89 16.35 5.20
CA ILE A 107 37.66 16.61 5.98
C ILE A 107 36.56 17.26 5.12
N GLN A 108 36.94 18.12 4.16
CA GLN A 108 35.97 18.68 3.21
C GLN A 108 35.35 17.62 2.29
N LEU A 109 36.09 16.56 1.96
CA LEU A 109 35.61 15.43 1.16
C LEU A 109 34.79 14.42 1.99
N PHE A 110 35.06 14.34 3.29
CA PHE A 110 34.42 13.42 4.23
C PHE A 110 33.77 14.20 5.38
N PRO A 111 32.62 14.89 5.14
CA PRO A 111 32.03 15.82 6.11
C PRO A 111 31.61 15.16 7.43
N ASN A 112 31.38 13.85 7.44
CA ASN A 112 30.90 13.13 8.64
C ASN A 112 32.05 12.64 9.56
N ILE A 113 33.29 13.03 9.24
CA ILE A 113 34.49 12.74 10.06
C ILE A 113 34.69 13.87 11.07
N SER A 114 34.95 13.50 12.32
CA SER A 114 35.15 14.47 13.41
C SER A 114 36.55 15.07 13.37
N SER A 115 37.58 14.25 13.16
CA SER A 115 38.95 14.72 13.03
C SER A 115 39.84 13.71 12.33
N ILE A 116 40.90 14.22 11.69
CA ILE A 116 41.99 13.44 11.11
C ILE A 116 43.27 13.94 11.78
N ASN A 117 43.94 13.05 12.50
CA ASN A 117 45.05 13.38 13.38
C ASN A 117 46.24 12.46 13.11
N LEU A 118 47.44 13.00 13.34
CA LEU A 118 48.70 12.26 13.29
C LEU A 118 49.53 12.57 14.53
N ALA A 119 50.13 11.53 15.10
CA ALA A 119 51.00 11.63 16.25
C ALA A 119 52.29 10.83 16.07
N THR A 120 53.44 11.40 16.41
CA THR A 120 54.73 10.70 16.32
C THR A 120 55.24 10.32 17.71
N PRO A 121 55.95 9.18 17.86
CA PRO A 121 56.66 8.85 19.11
C PRO A 121 57.74 9.86 19.49
N LYS A 122 58.19 10.68 18.53
CA LYS A 122 59.14 11.79 18.74
C LYS A 122 58.49 13.02 19.37
N GLY A 123 57.17 13.03 19.54
CA GLY A 123 56.44 14.10 20.24
C GLY A 123 55.90 15.19 19.33
N LEU A 124 55.52 14.87 18.10
CA LEU A 124 54.75 15.76 17.23
C LEU A 124 53.28 15.29 17.18
N PHE A 125 52.35 16.23 17.30
CA PHE A 125 50.92 16.05 17.03
C PHE A 125 50.47 17.09 16.01
N SER A 126 49.72 16.66 15.00
CA SER A 126 49.09 17.57 14.06
C SER A 126 47.81 16.94 13.52
N GLY A 127 46.77 17.75 13.33
CA GLY A 127 45.50 17.25 12.86
C GLY A 127 44.56 18.36 12.40
N SER A 128 43.51 17.95 11.72
CA SER A 128 42.40 18.81 11.35
C SER A 128 41.11 18.25 11.94
N GLU A 129 40.18 19.13 12.27
CA GLU A 129 38.93 18.76 12.95
C GLU A 129 37.74 19.48 12.33
N ASN A 130 36.64 18.76 12.16
CA ASN A 130 35.37 19.33 11.78
C ASN A 130 34.60 19.77 13.03
N ILE A 131 34.06 21.00 13.00
CA ILE A 131 33.26 21.57 14.08
C ILE A 131 31.81 21.66 13.63
N VAL A 132 30.91 21.62 14.61
CA VAL A 132 29.48 21.88 14.44
C VAL A 132 29.31 23.16 13.59
N ASN A 133 28.66 23.03 12.42
CA ASN A 133 28.49 24.01 11.32
C ASN A 133 29.44 23.88 10.10
N GLY A 134 30.25 22.82 10.02
CA GLY A 134 31.09 22.53 8.83
C GLY A 134 32.36 23.39 8.71
N GLN A 135 32.68 24.16 9.75
CA GLN A 135 33.95 24.89 9.84
C GLN A 135 35.04 23.94 10.31
N VAL A 136 36.19 23.94 9.64
CA VAL A 136 37.33 23.08 9.99
C VAL A 136 38.37 23.89 10.74
N ARG A 137 38.97 23.33 11.78
CA ARG A 137 40.14 23.88 12.48
C ARG A 137 41.33 22.94 12.34
N THR A 138 42.52 23.47 12.61
CA THR A 138 43.75 22.68 12.68
C THR A 138 44.31 22.72 14.09
N ALA A 139 44.92 21.63 14.51
CA ALA A 139 45.46 21.48 15.85
C ALA A 139 46.91 21.01 15.77
N HIS A 140 47.75 21.57 16.61
CA HIS A 140 49.19 21.29 16.61
C HIS A 140 49.75 21.25 18.03
N TRP A 141 50.70 20.33 18.25
CA TRP A 141 51.51 20.28 19.46
C TRP A 141 52.87 19.63 19.20
N SER A 142 53.91 20.12 19.87
CA SER A 142 55.28 19.59 19.76
C SER A 142 55.96 19.54 21.12
N ILE A 143 56.69 18.45 21.39
CA ILE A 143 57.50 18.29 22.61
C ILE A 143 58.69 19.26 22.64
N GLU A 144 59.09 19.80 21.49
CA GLU A 144 60.17 20.79 21.39
C GLU A 144 59.76 22.16 21.91
N ASP A 145 58.46 22.42 22.05
CA ASP A 145 57.93 23.62 22.70
C ASP A 145 58.23 23.57 24.22
N PRO A 146 58.99 24.54 24.76
CA PRO A 146 59.31 24.61 26.18
C PRO A 146 58.09 24.60 27.11
N ASP A 147 56.97 25.17 26.65
CA ASP A 147 55.73 25.31 27.43
C ASP A 147 54.69 24.22 27.06
N LYS A 148 55.03 23.34 26.11
CA LYS A 148 54.20 22.24 25.60
C LYS A 148 52.77 22.69 25.30
N ILE A 149 52.63 23.77 24.55
CA ILE A 149 51.34 24.38 24.27
C ILE A 149 50.65 23.58 23.16
N TYR A 150 49.43 23.12 23.44
CA TYR A 150 48.54 22.56 22.41
C TYR A 150 47.71 23.70 21.84
N GLU A 151 47.91 24.02 20.57
CA GLU A 151 47.28 25.14 19.90
C GLU A 151 46.22 24.65 18.90
N ILE A 152 45.08 25.33 18.88
CA ILE A 152 44.03 25.15 17.90
C ILE A 152 43.90 26.44 17.09
N TRP A 153 43.95 26.33 15.78
CA TRP A 153 43.96 27.45 14.84
C TRP A 153 42.73 27.42 13.96
N ASP A 154 42.13 28.59 13.74
CA ASP A 154 41.23 28.78 12.61
C ASP A 154 42.01 28.78 11.29
N VAL A 155 41.34 28.46 10.19
CA VAL A 155 41.94 28.36 8.86
C VAL A 155 41.21 29.21 7.83
N ASP A 156 41.95 29.68 6.83
CA ASP A 156 41.38 30.36 5.66
C ASP A 156 40.72 29.36 4.68
N PRO A 157 40.00 29.83 3.64
CA PRO A 157 39.39 28.95 2.63
C PRO A 157 40.37 28.09 1.80
N ALA A 158 41.68 28.29 1.96
CA ALA A 158 42.72 27.48 1.31
C ALA A 158 43.41 26.48 2.28
N GLY A 159 43.00 26.48 3.55
CA GLY A 159 43.49 25.58 4.60
C GLY A 159 44.71 26.10 5.36
N TYR A 160 45.05 27.39 5.28
CA TYR A 160 46.18 27.98 6.02
C TYR A 160 45.74 28.59 7.35
N ARG A 161 46.55 28.42 8.40
CA ARG A 161 46.31 28.97 9.74
C ARG A 161 46.15 30.50 9.70
N THR A 162 45.19 31.03 10.44
CA THR A 162 44.92 32.47 10.53
C THR A 162 45.17 33.00 11.95
N GLU A 163 44.23 32.76 12.86
CA GLU A 163 44.30 33.18 14.26
C GLU A 163 44.18 31.97 15.20
N ILE A 164 44.81 32.08 16.38
CA ILE A 164 44.70 31.07 17.42
C ILE A 164 43.29 31.15 17.97
N TYR A 165 42.55 30.05 17.82
CA TYR A 165 41.23 29.89 18.40
C TYR A 165 41.33 29.59 19.90
N ASP A 166 42.18 28.63 20.28
CA ASP A 166 42.35 28.22 21.67
C ASP A 166 43.74 27.62 21.91
N GLN A 167 44.21 27.66 23.15
CA GLN A 167 45.52 27.11 23.53
C GLN A 167 45.53 26.52 24.95
N TYR A 168 46.21 25.39 25.09
CA TYR A 168 46.29 24.65 26.35
C TYR A 168 47.77 24.46 26.76
N PRO A 169 48.29 25.24 27.72
CA PRO A 169 49.67 25.09 28.19
C PRO A 169 49.83 23.83 29.06
N ASN A 170 51.05 23.29 29.12
CA ASN A 170 51.36 22.03 29.83
C ASN A 170 50.53 20.82 29.34
N TRP A 171 50.12 20.82 28.08
CA TRP A 171 49.39 19.69 27.51
C TRP A 171 50.38 18.56 27.17
N ASP A 172 50.05 17.33 27.53
CA ASP A 172 50.90 16.16 27.27
C ASP A 172 50.14 15.10 26.47
N MET A 173 50.52 14.95 25.20
CA MET A 173 49.95 13.96 24.28
C MET A 173 50.11 12.53 24.81
N PHE A 174 51.25 12.21 25.41
CA PHE A 174 51.58 10.84 25.80
C PHE A 174 50.73 10.32 26.97
N SER A 175 50.06 11.23 27.67
CA SER A 175 49.13 10.91 28.75
C SER A 175 47.69 10.68 28.28
N ARG A 176 47.39 10.91 26.99
CA ARG A 176 46.03 10.84 26.45
C ARG A 176 45.63 9.40 26.14
N VAL A 177 44.39 9.05 26.51
CA VAL A 177 43.81 7.70 26.34
C VAL A 177 43.95 7.23 24.89
N TRP A 178 43.51 8.04 23.92
CA TRP A 178 43.61 7.69 22.50
C TRP A 178 45.05 7.42 22.03
N TYR A 179 46.06 8.11 22.58
CA TYR A 179 47.46 7.89 22.19
C TYR A 179 48.01 6.60 22.80
N ILE A 180 47.69 6.36 24.08
CA ILE A 180 48.06 5.12 24.78
C ILE A 180 47.43 3.92 24.07
N ASP A 181 46.15 3.99 23.73
CA ASP A 181 45.41 2.95 23.02
C ASP A 181 46.01 2.73 21.62
N GLY A 182 46.15 3.81 20.85
CA GLY A 182 46.74 3.76 19.52
C GLY A 182 48.15 3.16 19.52
N LYS A 183 48.97 3.43 20.53
CA LYS A 183 50.33 2.87 20.61
C LYS A 183 50.36 1.36 20.86
N ASN A 184 49.35 0.80 21.52
CA ASN A 184 49.32 -0.61 21.94
C ASN A 184 48.67 -1.55 20.90
N ILE A 185 48.29 -1.00 19.75
CA ILE A 185 47.62 -1.71 18.67
C ILE A 185 48.64 -2.11 17.60
N ASP A 186 48.60 -3.36 17.14
CA ASP A 186 49.55 -3.88 16.13
C ASP A 186 49.00 -3.85 14.68
N LYS A 187 47.69 -3.64 14.50
CA LYS A 187 46.99 -3.66 13.20
C LYS A 187 45.93 -2.56 13.15
N PRO A 188 45.52 -2.06 11.97
CA PRO A 188 44.39 -1.16 11.87
C PRO A 188 43.19 -1.71 12.65
N SER A 189 42.70 -0.94 13.62
CA SER A 189 41.62 -1.36 14.51
C SER A 189 41.00 -0.15 15.19
N TRP A 190 39.87 -0.40 15.84
CA TRP A 190 39.18 0.61 16.64
C TRP A 190 39.80 0.75 18.03
N GLY A 191 39.84 1.98 18.53
CA GLY A 191 40.08 2.25 19.96
C GLY A 191 38.82 2.22 20.80
N GLU A 192 39.01 2.47 22.10
CA GLU A 192 37.87 2.67 23.00
C GLU A 192 37.12 3.95 22.62
N ILE A 193 35.79 3.89 22.65
CA ILE A 193 34.94 5.07 22.49
C ILE A 193 35.20 6.01 23.66
N PHE A 194 35.63 7.23 23.37
CA PHE A 194 35.97 8.23 24.37
C PHE A 194 35.22 9.55 24.14
N ILE A 195 35.26 10.42 25.15
CA ILE A 195 34.62 11.72 25.11
C ILE A 195 35.71 12.78 25.16
N TRP A 196 35.67 13.70 24.19
CA TRP A 196 36.57 14.86 24.21
C TRP A 196 36.20 15.78 25.37
N ALA A 197 37.14 15.97 26.30
CA ALA A 197 36.95 16.73 27.54
C ALA A 197 36.47 18.18 27.33
N ASN A 198 36.75 18.76 26.16
CA ASN A 198 36.41 20.14 25.78
C ASN A 198 35.18 20.28 24.88
N ARG A 199 34.60 19.18 24.35
CA ARG A 199 33.63 19.26 23.23
C ARG A 199 32.31 18.52 23.41
N ARG A 200 32.14 17.75 24.48
CA ARG A 200 30.94 16.91 24.72
C ARG A 200 30.55 16.04 23.51
N ASN A 201 31.48 15.77 22.59
CA ASN A 201 31.27 14.90 21.44
C ASN A 201 31.84 13.51 21.76
N ILE A 202 31.12 12.46 21.36
CA ILE A 202 31.58 11.07 21.52
C ILE A 202 32.26 10.67 20.23
N SER A 203 33.51 10.24 20.37
CA SER A 203 34.33 9.84 19.23
C SER A 203 34.72 8.38 19.33
N LEU A 204 34.65 7.71 18.19
CA LEU A 204 35.21 6.39 17.96
C LEU A 204 36.47 6.55 17.10
N PRO A 205 37.68 6.34 17.65
CA PRO A 205 38.92 6.50 16.92
C PRO A 205 39.26 5.24 16.10
N GLY A 206 39.45 5.42 14.80
CA GLY A 206 40.06 4.41 13.93
C GLY A 206 41.58 4.62 13.83
N PHE A 207 42.37 3.61 14.19
CA PHE A 207 43.83 3.71 14.25
C PHE A 207 44.53 3.06 13.06
N SER A 208 45.70 3.59 12.70
CA SER A 208 46.67 2.95 11.81
C SER A 208 48.09 3.40 12.14
N HIS A 209 49.08 2.58 11.80
CA HIS A 209 50.48 2.84 12.12
C HIS A 209 51.32 2.98 10.86
N TYR A 210 52.23 3.93 10.88
CA TYR A 210 53.26 4.10 9.88
C TYR A 210 54.61 3.69 10.45
N TYR A 211 55.19 2.64 9.87
CA TYR A 211 56.51 2.13 10.22
C TYR A 211 57.52 2.54 9.14
N ASN A 212 58.74 2.89 9.55
CA ASN A 212 59.83 3.09 8.59
C ASN A 212 60.33 1.75 8.03
N LYS A 213 61.23 1.82 7.02
CA LYS A 213 61.82 0.65 6.36
C LYS A 213 62.58 -0.30 7.31
N ASP A 214 62.99 0.19 8.47
CA ASP A 214 63.69 -0.58 9.51
C ASP A 214 62.70 -1.21 10.52
N GLY A 215 61.38 -1.02 10.34
CA GLY A 215 60.33 -1.57 11.19
C GLY A 215 60.06 -0.78 12.47
N ASN A 216 60.60 0.44 12.62
CA ASN A 216 60.34 1.30 13.77
C ASN A 216 59.10 2.18 13.53
N LEU A 217 58.26 2.34 14.55
CA LEU A 217 57.08 3.19 14.50
C LEU A 217 57.48 4.67 14.34
N GLU A 218 57.06 5.30 13.25
CA GLU A 218 57.31 6.73 12.98
C GLU A 218 56.07 7.59 13.27
N ALA A 219 54.86 7.09 12.98
CA ALA A 219 53.62 7.82 13.24
C ALA A 219 52.43 6.90 13.52
N ILE A 220 51.48 7.42 14.30
CA ILE A 220 50.15 6.86 14.55
C ILE A 220 49.16 7.81 13.89
N LEU A 221 48.39 7.29 12.94
CA LEU A 221 47.28 7.96 12.28
C LEU A 221 45.98 7.63 13.03
N VAL A 222 45.17 8.64 13.27
CA VAL A 222 43.90 8.52 13.97
C VAL A 222 42.83 9.29 13.21
N VAL A 223 41.73 8.64 12.88
CA VAL A 223 40.56 9.30 12.32
C VAL A 223 39.39 9.08 13.27
N ASP A 224 38.86 10.17 13.82
CA ASP A 224 37.77 10.13 14.79
C ASP A 224 36.42 10.23 14.07
N LEU A 225 35.51 9.32 14.43
CA LEU A 225 34.16 9.25 13.90
C LEU A 225 33.14 9.63 14.98
N SER A 226 32.08 10.35 14.58
CA SER A 226 31.06 10.84 15.51
C SER A 226 29.97 9.80 15.73
N LEU A 227 29.73 9.39 16.98
CA LEU A 227 28.61 8.48 17.27
C LEU A 227 27.24 9.17 17.26
N LEU A 228 27.22 10.52 17.23
CA LEU A 228 25.98 11.30 17.11
C LEU A 228 25.28 11.00 15.79
N GLU A 229 26.03 10.88 14.69
CA GLU A 229 25.48 10.58 13.36
C GLU A 229 24.76 9.23 13.31
N ILE A 230 25.26 8.23 14.05
CA ILE A 230 24.58 6.94 14.19
C ILE A 230 23.21 7.14 14.84
N SER A 231 23.13 7.92 15.91
CA SER A 231 21.85 8.19 16.60
C SER A 231 20.89 9.00 15.72
N THR A 232 21.39 10.00 15.01
CA THR A 232 20.61 10.77 14.01
C THR A 232 20.02 9.84 12.95
N PHE A 233 20.82 8.92 12.41
CA PHE A 233 20.34 7.93 11.44
C PHE A 233 19.28 7.01 12.05
N LEU A 234 19.51 6.46 13.25
CA LEU A 234 18.54 5.58 13.91
C LEU A 234 17.19 6.26 14.14
N GLN A 235 17.15 7.58 14.37
CA GLN A 235 15.92 8.36 14.52
C GLN A 235 15.13 8.51 13.22
N THR A 236 15.78 8.39 12.06
CA THR A 236 15.11 8.43 10.75
C THR A 236 14.38 7.12 10.41
N LEU A 237 14.63 6.04 11.15
CA LEU A 237 14.06 4.73 10.88
C LEU A 237 12.60 4.64 11.39
N GLU A 238 11.67 4.42 10.46
CA GLU A 238 10.28 4.11 10.80
C GLU A 238 10.13 2.63 11.21
N ILE A 239 10.02 2.38 12.52
CA ILE A 239 9.90 1.04 13.09
C ILE A 239 8.51 0.87 13.71
N GLY A 240 7.52 0.55 12.89
CA GLY A 240 6.13 0.49 13.36
C GLY A 240 5.63 1.86 13.80
N LYS A 241 4.75 1.90 14.80
CA LYS A 241 4.23 3.16 15.36
C LYS A 241 4.98 3.61 16.60
N THR A 242 5.42 2.65 17.41
CA THR A 242 6.06 2.89 18.69
C THR A 242 7.32 2.04 18.88
N GLY A 243 7.73 1.30 17.85
CA GLY A 243 8.98 0.55 17.85
C GLY A 243 10.19 1.46 17.91
N GLN A 244 11.26 0.93 18.48
CA GLN A 244 12.49 1.64 18.78
C GLN A 244 13.68 0.74 18.48
N THR A 245 14.82 1.36 18.22
CA THR A 245 16.08 0.63 18.03
C THR A 245 17.22 1.32 18.74
N PHE A 246 18.19 0.54 19.19
CA PHE A 246 19.41 1.06 19.77
C PHE A 246 20.57 0.10 19.52
N ILE A 247 21.78 0.65 19.60
CA ILE A 247 23.03 -0.08 19.45
C ILE A 247 23.80 0.01 20.76
N MET A 248 24.34 -1.09 21.24
CA MET A 248 25.15 -1.16 22.45
C MET A 248 26.39 -2.03 22.29
N GLU A 249 27.41 -1.78 23.09
CA GLU A 249 28.57 -2.65 23.22
C GLU A 249 28.26 -3.89 24.05
N ARG A 250 29.12 -4.92 24.00
CA ARG A 250 29.01 -6.14 24.81
C ARG A 250 29.06 -5.92 26.32
N ASN A 251 29.54 -4.77 26.77
CA ASN A 251 29.52 -4.38 28.19
C ASN A 251 28.21 -3.67 28.60
N GLY A 252 27.25 -3.50 27.67
CA GLY A 252 25.96 -2.86 27.88
C GLY A 252 25.96 -1.33 27.73
N LEU A 253 27.10 -0.71 27.40
CA LEU A 253 27.18 0.74 27.14
C LEU A 253 26.53 1.11 25.81
N LEU A 254 25.75 2.19 25.81
CA LEU A 254 25.02 2.66 24.63
C LEU A 254 25.98 3.28 23.61
N VAL A 255 25.81 2.92 22.34
CA VAL A 255 26.50 3.50 21.18
C VAL A 255 25.62 4.54 20.50
N GLY A 256 24.33 4.22 20.31
CA GLY A 256 23.34 5.13 19.74
C GLY A 256 21.92 4.63 19.92
N SER A 257 20.93 5.52 19.78
CA SER A 257 19.50 5.17 19.94
C SER A 257 18.60 5.95 19.00
N SER A 258 17.43 5.38 18.68
CA SER A 258 16.39 6.04 17.88
C SER A 258 15.55 7.05 18.65
N THR A 259 15.83 7.31 19.94
CA THR A 259 15.00 8.22 20.76
C THR A 259 15.74 9.41 21.30
N ASP A 260 17.02 9.26 21.64
CA ASP A 260 17.87 10.35 22.10
C ASP A 260 19.00 10.57 21.12
N ALA A 261 19.23 11.83 20.75
CA ALA A 261 20.30 12.19 19.82
C ALA A 261 21.69 11.95 20.43
N SER A 262 21.84 12.11 21.75
CA SER A 262 23.14 11.92 22.42
C SER A 262 23.12 10.77 23.43
N PRO A 263 24.05 9.80 23.32
CA PRO A 263 24.24 8.73 24.32
C PRO A 263 24.85 9.19 25.67
N LEU A 264 24.83 10.49 25.99
CA LEU A 264 25.51 11.10 27.15
C LEU A 264 24.52 11.75 28.13
N ILE A 265 24.48 11.33 29.40
CA ILE A 265 23.91 12.15 30.50
C ILE A 265 24.57 11.85 31.86
N GLN A 266 25.39 12.79 32.40
CA GLN A 266 25.27 13.41 33.76
C GLN A 266 26.46 14.34 34.12
N GLY A 267 26.16 15.55 34.63
CA GLY A 267 27.07 16.48 35.33
C GLY A 267 27.66 17.61 34.46
N GLU A 268 27.45 18.89 34.84
CA GLU A 268 27.99 20.06 34.11
C GLU A 268 29.51 20.03 33.90
N GLU A 269 30.25 19.27 34.71
CA GLU A 269 31.72 19.24 34.72
C GLU A 269 32.38 18.04 33.99
N LYS A 270 31.72 16.87 33.82
CA LYS A 270 32.31 15.69 33.12
C LYS A 270 31.27 14.78 32.44
N PRO A 271 31.11 14.81 31.12
CA PRO A 271 30.22 13.89 30.40
C PRO A 271 30.69 12.43 30.52
N GLN A 272 29.74 11.50 30.69
CA GLN A 272 29.97 10.05 30.71
C GLN A 272 28.93 9.32 29.86
N ARG A 273 29.32 8.17 29.29
CA ARG A 273 28.42 7.28 28.53
C ARG A 273 27.54 6.48 29.48
N LEU A 274 26.26 6.33 29.13
CA LEU A 274 25.30 5.55 29.91
C LEU A 274 25.14 4.13 29.36
N PRO A 275 24.94 3.12 30.23
CA PRO A 275 24.46 1.83 29.79
C PRO A 275 22.97 1.89 29.41
N ALA A 276 22.56 1.05 28.46
CA ALA A 276 21.19 1.05 27.94
C ALA A 276 20.12 0.84 29.03
N ARG A 277 20.46 0.16 30.13
CA ARG A 277 19.58 -0.07 31.30
C ARG A 277 19.28 1.19 32.13
N ASP A 278 20.09 2.24 32.01
CA ASP A 278 19.97 3.47 32.81
C ASP A 278 19.39 4.63 31.98
N MET A 279 18.93 4.35 30.75
CA MET A 279 18.25 5.32 29.88
C MET A 279 16.88 5.74 30.45
N ASP A 280 16.51 7.01 30.22
CA ASP A 280 15.22 7.56 30.62
C ASP A 280 14.06 6.98 29.79
N ASN A 281 14.35 6.45 28.59
CA ASN A 281 13.36 5.79 27.76
C ASN A 281 12.91 4.44 28.37
N PRO A 282 11.61 4.28 28.70
CA PRO A 282 11.11 3.07 29.36
C PRO A 282 11.27 1.77 28.56
N LEU A 283 11.17 1.84 27.23
CA LEU A 283 11.19 0.66 26.35
C LEU A 283 12.63 0.15 26.15
N ILE A 284 13.58 1.05 25.90
CA ILE A 284 15.01 0.72 25.82
C ILE A 284 15.49 0.19 27.18
N GLN A 285 15.18 0.88 28.27
CA GLN A 285 15.58 0.46 29.62
C GLN A 285 15.05 -0.94 29.98
N ALA A 286 13.75 -1.19 29.73
CA ALA A 286 13.15 -2.48 30.03
C ALA A 286 13.76 -3.61 29.19
N THR A 287 14.01 -3.33 27.90
CA THR A 287 14.64 -4.29 26.99
C THR A 287 16.07 -4.61 27.43
N ALA A 288 16.88 -3.60 27.75
CA ALA A 288 18.25 -3.81 28.22
C ALA A 288 18.30 -4.67 29.49
N LYS A 289 17.43 -4.40 30.48
CA LYS A 289 17.32 -5.20 31.72
C LYS A 289 16.87 -6.64 31.44
N PHE A 290 15.95 -6.82 30.48
CA PHE A 290 15.53 -8.15 30.04
C PHE A 290 16.68 -8.92 29.40
N LEU A 291 17.42 -8.29 28.49
CA LEU A 291 18.59 -8.92 27.85
C LEU A 291 19.67 -9.29 28.87
N GLU A 292 19.98 -8.44 29.85
CA GLU A 292 20.93 -8.78 30.93
C GLU A 292 20.47 -9.98 31.78
N THR A 293 19.15 -10.20 31.88
CA THR A 293 18.58 -11.32 32.63
C THR A 293 18.63 -12.62 31.83
N GLU A 294 18.33 -12.57 30.53
CA GLU A 294 18.38 -13.73 29.63
C GLU A 294 19.81 -14.12 29.26
N PHE A 295 20.70 -13.14 29.09
CA PHE A 295 22.09 -13.30 28.74
C PHE A 295 22.98 -12.59 29.78
N PRO A 296 23.38 -13.30 30.86
CA PRO A 296 24.28 -12.74 31.87
C PRO A 296 25.64 -12.31 31.31
N ASP A 297 26.08 -12.94 30.22
CA ASP A 297 27.22 -12.52 29.41
C ASP A 297 26.74 -12.27 27.97
N PHE A 298 26.82 -11.02 27.52
CA PHE A 298 26.41 -10.66 26.16
C PHE A 298 27.29 -11.29 25.08
N ASN A 299 28.47 -11.83 25.41
CA ASN A 299 29.29 -12.58 24.45
C ASN A 299 28.63 -13.88 23.96
N ASP A 300 27.63 -14.40 24.69
CA ASP A 300 26.88 -15.60 24.29
C ASP A 300 25.99 -15.35 23.04
N ILE A 301 25.77 -14.09 22.66
CA ILE A 301 24.96 -13.71 21.51
C ILE A 301 25.83 -13.67 20.25
N SER A 302 26.03 -14.82 19.58
CA SER A 302 26.89 -14.92 18.40
C SER A 302 26.20 -14.67 17.05
N GLY A 303 24.88 -14.48 17.02
CA GLY A 303 24.09 -14.33 15.80
C GLY A 303 22.75 -13.64 16.07
N ILE A 304 21.80 -13.78 15.14
CA ILE A 304 20.46 -13.19 15.28
C ILE A 304 19.67 -13.98 16.34
N GLN A 305 19.22 -13.28 17.38
CA GLN A 305 18.33 -13.80 18.40
C GLN A 305 17.00 -13.07 18.34
N GLN A 306 15.91 -13.82 18.24
CA GLN A 306 14.55 -13.28 18.27
C GLN A 306 13.91 -13.68 19.59
N LEU A 307 13.54 -12.67 20.37
CA LEU A 307 13.08 -12.83 21.73
C LEU A 307 11.76 -12.09 21.90
N LYS A 308 11.02 -12.46 22.94
CA LYS A 308 9.84 -11.72 23.35
C LYS A 308 9.72 -11.68 24.85
N PHE A 309 9.36 -10.53 25.38
CA PHE A 309 9.10 -10.34 26.80
C PHE A 309 7.87 -9.46 27.00
N LYS A 310 7.31 -9.51 28.20
CA LYS A 310 6.12 -8.75 28.54
C LYS A 310 6.49 -7.52 29.36
N LEU A 311 6.12 -6.33 28.87
CA LEU A 311 6.28 -5.06 29.57
C LEU A 311 4.88 -4.54 29.95
N GLY A 312 4.56 -4.56 31.24
CA GLY A 312 3.18 -4.32 31.70
C GLY A 312 2.23 -5.40 31.18
N ASP A 313 1.24 -4.99 30.38
CA ASP A 313 0.30 -5.92 29.74
C ASP A 313 0.57 -6.24 28.26
N GLU A 314 1.66 -5.70 27.70
CA GLU A 314 1.97 -5.79 26.27
C GLU A 314 3.23 -6.62 26.00
N TRP A 315 3.19 -7.45 24.97
CA TRP A 315 4.38 -8.16 24.48
C TRP A 315 5.24 -7.23 23.63
N GLN A 316 6.54 -7.34 23.84
CA GLN A 316 7.58 -6.64 23.11
C GLN A 316 8.35 -7.67 22.31
N LEU A 317 8.35 -7.52 20.98
CA LEU A 317 9.07 -8.40 20.06
C LEU A 317 10.45 -7.80 19.83
N ILE A 318 11.50 -8.50 20.24
CA ILE A 318 12.88 -8.03 20.17
C ILE A 318 13.65 -8.86 19.14
N GLN A 319 14.50 -8.20 18.38
CA GLN A 319 15.59 -8.83 17.65
C GLN A 319 16.91 -8.25 18.12
N VAL A 320 17.83 -9.11 18.52
CA VAL A 320 19.21 -8.74 18.84
C VAL A 320 20.12 -9.37 17.80
N THR A 321 20.92 -8.55 17.14
CA THR A 321 21.84 -8.97 16.10
C THR A 321 23.26 -8.53 16.46
N SER A 322 24.19 -9.48 16.39
CA SER A 322 25.63 -9.22 16.52
C SER A 322 26.14 -8.50 15.28
N TYR A 323 26.72 -7.32 15.45
CA TYR A 323 27.42 -6.56 14.41
C TYR A 323 28.93 -6.60 14.69
N ARG A 324 29.69 -7.10 13.71
CA ARG A 324 31.15 -7.20 13.78
C ARG A 324 31.75 -6.73 12.48
N ASP A 325 32.89 -6.06 12.57
CA ASP A 325 33.66 -5.65 11.40
C ASP A 325 35.06 -6.28 11.37
N GLU A 326 35.78 -6.06 10.27
CA GLU A 326 37.15 -6.58 10.07
C GLU A 326 38.20 -5.94 11.00
N TYR A 327 37.86 -4.82 11.64
CA TYR A 327 38.74 -4.00 12.49
C TYR A 327 38.55 -4.26 13.99
N GLY A 328 37.72 -5.26 14.36
CA GLY A 328 37.55 -5.75 15.72
C GLY A 328 36.42 -5.07 16.51
N LEU A 329 35.54 -4.32 15.85
CA LEU A 329 34.34 -3.79 16.46
C LEU A 329 33.35 -4.92 16.77
N ASP A 330 32.72 -4.91 17.95
CA ASP A 330 31.72 -5.90 18.33
C ASP A 330 30.56 -5.24 19.09
N TRP A 331 29.47 -5.00 18.38
CA TRP A 331 28.26 -4.34 18.87
C TRP A 331 27.02 -5.23 18.76
N LEU A 332 25.99 -4.85 19.49
CA LEU A 332 24.67 -5.45 19.45
C LEU A 332 23.66 -4.43 18.93
N ILE A 333 23.04 -4.74 17.80
CA ILE A 333 21.89 -4.00 17.26
C ILE A 333 20.63 -4.60 17.88
N VAL A 334 19.82 -3.77 18.54
CA VAL A 334 18.60 -4.20 19.22
C VAL A 334 17.41 -3.47 18.62
N VAL A 335 16.55 -4.20 17.92
CA VAL A 335 15.29 -3.69 17.36
C VAL A 335 14.12 -4.19 18.21
N ILE A 336 13.30 -3.26 18.70
CA ILE A 336 12.16 -3.53 19.57
C ILE A 336 10.88 -3.08 18.87
N ILE A 337 9.91 -3.98 18.75
CA ILE A 337 8.60 -3.66 18.19
C ILE A 337 7.49 -4.14 19.14
N PRO A 338 6.69 -3.23 19.72
CA PRO A 338 5.53 -3.60 20.52
C PRO A 338 4.51 -4.39 19.70
N GLU A 339 3.96 -5.48 20.25
CA GLU A 339 2.93 -6.29 19.57
C GLU A 339 1.65 -5.46 19.33
N SER A 340 1.38 -4.47 20.19
CA SER A 340 0.25 -3.54 20.12
C SER A 340 0.21 -2.74 18.81
N ASP A 341 1.36 -2.44 18.21
CA ASP A 341 1.47 -1.77 16.91
C ASP A 341 0.73 -2.52 15.81
N PHE A 342 0.69 -3.85 15.90
CA PHE A 342 -0.02 -4.73 14.96
C PHE A 342 -1.39 -5.17 15.48
N MET A 343 -1.52 -5.38 16.80
CA MET A 343 -2.68 -6.01 17.42
C MET A 343 -3.92 -5.12 17.51
N ALA A 344 -3.78 -3.80 17.49
CA ALA A 344 -4.92 -2.89 17.58
C ALA A 344 -5.99 -3.18 16.52
N LYS A 345 -5.58 -3.43 15.28
CA LYS A 345 -6.48 -3.72 14.16
C LYS A 345 -7.02 -5.16 14.19
N ILE A 346 -6.23 -6.11 14.70
CA ILE A 346 -6.63 -7.51 14.81
C ILE A 346 -7.62 -7.73 15.95
N HIS A 347 -7.45 -7.05 17.09
CA HIS A 347 -8.40 -7.13 18.20
C HIS A 347 -9.78 -6.59 17.82
N GLU A 348 -9.83 -5.52 17.03
CA GLU A 348 -11.10 -4.98 16.52
C GLU A 348 -11.82 -6.01 15.63
N ASN A 349 -11.09 -6.65 14.72
CA ASN A 349 -11.63 -7.72 13.87
C ASN A 349 -11.99 -8.99 14.65
N ASN A 350 -11.20 -9.40 15.64
CA ASN A 350 -11.49 -10.57 16.48
C ASN A 350 -12.75 -10.35 17.32
N ARG A 351 -12.93 -9.14 17.87
CA ARG A 351 -14.15 -8.79 18.62
C ARG A 351 -15.37 -8.82 17.72
N MET A 352 -15.26 -8.31 16.50
CA MET A 352 -16.33 -8.40 15.50
C MET A 352 -16.65 -9.85 15.13
N THR A 353 -15.62 -10.68 14.92
CA THR A 353 -15.77 -12.10 14.59
C THR A 353 -16.47 -12.87 15.71
N ILE A 354 -16.07 -12.66 16.96
CA ILE A 354 -16.72 -13.27 18.14
C ILE A 354 -18.18 -12.81 18.26
N LEU A 355 -18.46 -11.52 18.03
CA LEU A 355 -19.83 -10.99 18.07
C LEU A 355 -20.70 -11.62 16.97
N LEU A 356 -20.20 -11.69 15.74
CA LEU A 356 -20.90 -12.33 14.62
C LEU A 356 -21.15 -13.82 14.89
N CYS A 357 -20.20 -14.50 15.54
CA CYS A 357 -20.36 -15.89 15.97
C CYS A 357 -21.49 -16.06 16.99
N PHE A 358 -21.60 -15.16 17.98
CA PHE A 358 -22.71 -15.18 18.94
C PHE A 358 -24.06 -14.85 18.28
N ILE A 359 -24.09 -13.89 17.35
CA ILE A 359 -25.29 -13.57 16.57
C ILE A 359 -25.72 -14.80 15.75
N ALA A 360 -24.79 -15.44 15.05
CA ALA A 360 -25.06 -16.63 14.24
C ALA A 360 -25.60 -17.79 15.10
N LEU A 361 -25.01 -18.04 16.27
CA LEU A 361 -25.50 -19.05 17.22
C LEU A 361 -26.91 -18.70 17.72
N GLY A 362 -27.18 -17.43 18.02
CA GLY A 362 -28.50 -16.93 18.42
C GLY A 362 -29.56 -17.15 17.33
N VAL A 363 -29.26 -16.72 16.10
CA VAL A 363 -30.14 -16.89 14.93
C VAL A 363 -30.40 -18.38 14.66
N ALA A 364 -29.38 -19.23 14.69
CA ALA A 364 -29.53 -20.67 14.51
C ALA A 364 -30.40 -21.32 15.59
N THR A 365 -30.24 -20.90 16.86
CA THR A 365 -31.06 -21.37 17.97
C THR A 365 -32.54 -20.99 17.76
N ILE A 366 -32.79 -19.74 17.37
CA ILE A 366 -34.14 -19.24 17.12
C ILE A 366 -34.77 -19.97 15.94
N LEU A 367 -34.06 -20.12 14.82
CA LEU A 367 -34.53 -20.88 13.65
C LEU A 367 -34.79 -22.35 13.99
N GLY A 368 -33.93 -22.98 14.79
CA GLY A 368 -34.13 -24.35 15.27
C GLY A 368 -35.39 -24.50 16.14
N ILE A 369 -35.64 -23.54 17.03
CA ILE A 369 -36.87 -23.50 17.84
C ILE A 369 -38.10 -23.25 16.96
N MET A 370 -38.03 -22.33 16.00
CA MET A 370 -39.13 -21.99 15.11
C MET A 370 -39.51 -23.15 14.19
N THR A 371 -38.53 -23.82 13.59
CA THR A 371 -38.73 -24.99 12.72
C THR A 371 -39.28 -26.18 13.52
N SER A 372 -38.76 -26.43 14.72
CA SER A 372 -39.30 -27.48 15.60
C SER A 372 -40.76 -27.20 16.00
N ARG A 373 -41.08 -25.95 16.37
CA ARG A 373 -42.47 -25.56 16.69
C ARG A 373 -43.39 -25.68 15.49
N TRP A 374 -42.93 -25.25 14.33
CA TRP A 374 -43.69 -25.31 13.09
C TRP A 374 -44.09 -26.75 12.74
N ILE A 375 -43.16 -27.71 12.84
CA ILE A 375 -43.44 -29.12 12.55
C ILE A 375 -44.39 -29.74 13.58
N ILE A 376 -44.18 -29.46 14.87
CA ILE A 376 -44.99 -30.06 15.96
C ILE A 376 -46.43 -29.52 15.94
N GLN A 377 -46.63 -28.25 15.58
CA GLN A 377 -47.95 -27.62 15.62
C GLN A 377 -48.88 -28.16 14.54
N ASP A 378 -48.40 -28.36 13.31
CA ASP A 378 -49.20 -28.92 12.22
C ASP A 378 -49.64 -30.37 12.53
N ILE A 379 -48.78 -31.15 13.20
CA ILE A 379 -49.10 -32.51 13.67
C ILE A 379 -50.19 -32.49 14.76
N LEU A 380 -50.14 -31.53 15.67
CA LEU A 380 -51.15 -31.39 16.73
C LEU A 380 -52.49 -30.87 16.20
N SER A 381 -52.49 -29.96 15.23
CA SER A 381 -53.71 -29.42 14.60
C SER A 381 -54.45 -30.44 13.74
N LEU A 382 -53.73 -31.31 13.03
CA LEU A 382 -54.33 -32.47 12.34
C LEU A 382 -55.09 -33.37 13.32
N ASN A 383 -54.48 -33.65 14.48
CA ASN A 383 -55.09 -34.46 15.54
C ASN A 383 -56.37 -33.82 16.11
N GLU A 384 -56.41 -32.48 16.20
CA GLU A 384 -57.55 -31.75 16.76
C GLU A 384 -58.74 -31.63 15.79
N ALA A 385 -58.52 -31.35 14.51
CA ALA A 385 -59.61 -31.25 13.53
C ALA A 385 -60.24 -32.61 13.20
N ALA A 386 -59.44 -33.69 13.22
CA ALA A 386 -59.95 -35.05 13.13
C ALA A 386 -60.96 -35.35 14.24
N LYS A 387 -60.73 -34.78 15.44
CA LYS A 387 -61.63 -34.89 16.59
C LYS A 387 -62.91 -34.05 16.43
N LYS A 388 -62.85 -32.89 15.77
CA LYS A 388 -64.00 -31.96 15.56
C LYS A 388 -64.92 -32.38 14.41
N ILE A 389 -64.39 -32.88 13.29
CA ILE A 389 -65.20 -33.44 12.20
C ILE A 389 -66.00 -34.68 12.70
N SER A 390 -65.44 -35.47 13.63
CA SER A 390 -66.16 -36.59 14.26
C SER A 390 -67.41 -36.18 15.08
N LEU A 391 -67.57 -34.88 15.35
CA LEU A 391 -68.66 -34.30 16.14
C LEU A 391 -69.70 -33.54 15.29
N GLY A 392 -69.62 -33.61 13.94
CA GLY A 392 -70.67 -33.12 13.03
C GLY A 392 -70.47 -31.72 12.44
N ASP A 393 -69.28 -31.14 12.60
CA ASP A 393 -68.88 -29.85 12.02
C ASP A 393 -68.10 -30.07 10.72
N TRP A 394 -68.81 -30.06 9.59
CA TRP A 394 -68.29 -30.50 8.28
C TRP A 394 -67.49 -29.44 7.53
N GLU A 395 -67.60 -28.16 7.92
CA GLU A 395 -66.81 -27.07 7.35
C GLU A 395 -65.48 -26.86 8.09
N GLN A 396 -64.77 -27.95 8.38
CA GLN A 396 -63.40 -27.83 8.88
C GLN A 396 -62.41 -27.95 7.73
N GLN A 397 -61.93 -26.79 7.27
CA GLN A 397 -60.76 -26.73 6.42
C GLN A 397 -59.52 -27.01 7.27
N LEU A 398 -58.96 -28.21 7.12
CA LEU A 398 -57.63 -28.51 7.64
C LEU A 398 -56.60 -27.79 6.77
N ASN A 399 -56.33 -26.54 7.13
CA ASN A 399 -55.34 -25.73 6.44
C ASN A 399 -53.91 -26.11 6.88
N ILE A 400 -53.51 -27.36 6.68
CA ILE A 400 -52.11 -27.78 6.78
C ILE A 400 -51.43 -27.42 5.47
N HIS A 401 -50.94 -26.18 5.42
CA HIS A 401 -50.50 -25.55 4.18
C HIS A 401 -49.02 -25.68 3.87
N ARG A 402 -48.25 -26.40 4.70
CA ARG A 402 -46.84 -26.04 4.86
C ARG A 402 -45.79 -27.12 4.59
N SER A 403 -46.10 -28.40 4.71
CA SER A 403 -45.24 -29.49 4.21
C SER A 403 -46.03 -30.33 3.19
N HIS A 404 -45.36 -30.72 2.10
CA HIS A 404 -46.01 -31.44 1.01
C HIS A 404 -46.63 -32.76 1.51
N GLU A 405 -45.91 -33.46 2.38
CA GLU A 405 -46.26 -34.74 2.99
C GLU A 405 -47.46 -34.63 3.95
N LEU A 406 -47.57 -33.56 4.76
CA LEU A 406 -48.72 -33.35 5.64
C LEU A 406 -49.93 -32.76 4.88
N ARG A 407 -49.70 -32.05 3.77
CA ARG A 407 -50.75 -31.53 2.89
C ARG A 407 -51.45 -32.67 2.14
N GLU A 408 -50.71 -33.68 1.68
CA GLU A 408 -51.28 -34.87 1.03
C GLU A 408 -52.19 -35.65 2.00
N LEU A 409 -51.79 -35.75 3.26
CA LEU A 409 -52.58 -36.33 4.35
C LEU A 409 -53.85 -35.50 4.66
N SER A 410 -53.77 -34.16 4.57
CA SER A 410 -54.90 -33.24 4.77
C SER A 410 -55.90 -33.26 3.61
N GLN A 411 -55.42 -33.29 2.37
CA GLN A 411 -56.25 -33.28 1.16
C GLN A 411 -57.10 -34.55 1.05
N SER A 412 -56.55 -35.70 1.43
CA SER A 412 -57.30 -36.97 1.52
C SER A 412 -58.47 -36.88 2.52
N PHE A 413 -58.31 -36.08 3.57
CA PHE A 413 -59.33 -35.84 4.60
C PHE A 413 -60.39 -34.80 4.14
N MET A 414 -60.00 -33.79 3.35
CA MET A 414 -60.88 -32.72 2.82
C MET A 414 -61.76 -33.16 1.65
N PHE A 415 -61.24 -34.02 0.76
CA PHE A 415 -62.02 -34.58 -0.35
C PHE A 415 -63.27 -35.35 0.13
N MET A 416 -63.21 -35.92 1.34
CA MET A 416 -64.35 -36.59 1.98
C MET A 416 -65.43 -35.60 2.47
N SER A 417 -65.13 -34.30 2.63
CA SER A 417 -66.03 -33.25 3.12
C SER A 417 -66.70 -32.42 1.99
N GLU A 418 -65.97 -32.09 0.91
CA GLU A 418 -66.41 -31.12 -0.12
C GLU A 418 -67.59 -31.59 -1.00
N LYS A 419 -67.77 -32.91 -1.11
CA LYS A 419 -68.90 -33.52 -1.85
C LYS A 419 -70.28 -33.15 -1.26
N LEU A 420 -70.34 -32.64 -0.03
CA LEU A 420 -71.57 -32.17 0.59
C LEU A 420 -72.01 -30.76 0.16
N LYS A 421 -71.14 -29.91 -0.42
CA LYS A 421 -71.37 -28.45 -0.50
C LYS A 421 -71.83 -27.91 -1.87
N SER A 422 -71.64 -28.62 -2.98
CA SER A 422 -71.93 -28.11 -4.34
C SER A 422 -73.43 -27.91 -4.70
N SER A 423 -74.32 -27.91 -3.72
CA SER A 423 -75.75 -27.64 -3.88
C SER A 423 -76.09 -26.14 -3.94
N PHE A 424 -75.11 -25.22 -3.92
CA PHE A 424 -75.30 -23.78 -3.66
C PHE A 424 -74.83 -22.84 -4.81
N GLU A 425 -74.95 -23.29 -6.05
CA GLU A 425 -75.41 -22.59 -7.27
C GLU A 425 -75.23 -21.07 -7.56
N THR A 426 -75.71 -20.12 -6.78
CA THR A 426 -76.60 -19.10 -7.41
C THR A 426 -75.95 -17.76 -7.88
N LEU A 427 -74.62 -17.64 -7.93
CA LEU A 427 -73.92 -16.33 -7.99
C LEU A 427 -73.52 -15.81 -9.39
N GLN A 428 -74.08 -16.36 -10.46
CA GLN A 428 -73.61 -16.22 -11.85
C GLN A 428 -74.04 -14.93 -12.59
N LYS A 429 -74.73 -13.94 -11.99
CA LYS A 429 -75.58 -13.01 -12.77
C LYS A 429 -75.11 -11.54 -12.99
N GLN A 430 -73.87 -11.14 -12.67
CA GLN A 430 -73.50 -9.71 -12.53
C GLN A 430 -72.45 -9.11 -13.51
N LYS A 431 -72.10 -9.74 -14.63
CA LYS A 431 -70.80 -9.45 -15.31
C LYS A 431 -70.76 -8.49 -16.53
N ASP A 432 -71.85 -8.05 -17.18
CA ASP A 432 -71.78 -7.60 -18.60
C ASP A 432 -71.64 -6.09 -18.95
N ASP A 433 -71.58 -5.11 -18.03
CA ASP A 433 -71.74 -3.66 -18.37
C ASP A 433 -70.43 -2.83 -18.57
N LEU A 434 -69.22 -3.44 -18.50
CA LEU A 434 -67.98 -2.70 -18.21
C LEU A 434 -67.13 -2.23 -19.43
N ASP A 435 -67.38 -2.68 -20.67
CA ASP A 435 -66.32 -2.64 -21.72
C ASP A 435 -66.21 -1.36 -22.60
N GLN A 436 -67.15 -0.39 -22.58
CA GLN A 436 -67.22 0.64 -23.64
C GLN A 436 -66.42 1.95 -23.44
N THR A 437 -65.82 2.22 -22.28
CA THR A 437 -65.30 3.56 -21.90
C THR A 437 -63.81 3.82 -22.22
N ASN A 438 -63.05 2.82 -22.66
CA ASN A 438 -61.57 2.83 -22.56
C ASN A 438 -60.79 3.59 -23.68
N VAL A 439 -61.40 3.94 -24.81
CA VAL A 439 -60.62 4.31 -26.03
C VAL A 439 -60.27 5.81 -26.16
N ARG A 440 -60.98 6.74 -25.50
CA ARG A 440 -60.83 8.21 -25.74
C ARG A 440 -59.77 8.92 -24.89
N LEU A 441 -59.19 8.23 -23.90
CA LEU A 441 -58.28 8.80 -22.89
C LEU A 441 -56.80 8.88 -23.32
N GLN A 442 -56.36 8.09 -24.31
CA GLN A 442 -54.92 7.86 -24.56
C GLN A 442 -54.17 8.98 -25.33
N GLN A 443 -54.85 9.95 -25.96
CA GLN A 443 -54.19 10.96 -26.81
C GLN A 443 -53.85 12.30 -26.11
N LEU A 444 -54.48 12.62 -24.97
CA LEU A 444 -54.20 13.85 -24.21
C LEU A 444 -52.98 13.72 -23.28
N ASP A 445 -52.51 12.50 -23.04
CA ASP A 445 -51.53 12.21 -21.99
C ASP A 445 -50.09 12.54 -22.41
N ARG A 446 -49.71 12.37 -23.68
CA ARG A 446 -48.31 12.44 -24.13
C ARG A 446 -47.69 13.85 -24.24
N MET A 447 -48.47 14.92 -24.33
CA MET A 447 -47.93 16.29 -24.45
C MET A 447 -47.62 16.94 -23.08
N LYS A 448 -48.25 16.44 -22.02
CA LYS A 448 -48.14 16.99 -20.66
C LYS A 448 -46.82 16.58 -19.99
N ASP A 449 -46.33 15.38 -20.28
CA ASP A 449 -45.09 14.80 -19.75
C ASP A 449 -43.81 15.55 -20.15
N SER A 450 -43.71 15.98 -21.41
CA SER A 450 -42.49 16.60 -21.93
C SER A 450 -42.22 18.00 -21.38
N PHE A 451 -43.24 18.71 -20.87
CA PHE A 451 -43.13 20.07 -20.34
C PHE A 451 -42.61 20.09 -18.90
N LEU A 452 -42.99 19.09 -18.09
CA LEU A 452 -42.66 19.02 -16.66
C LEU A 452 -41.21 18.53 -16.42
N ALA A 453 -40.68 17.69 -17.31
CA ALA A 453 -39.30 17.18 -17.22
C ALA A 453 -38.23 18.27 -17.48
N ASN A 454 -38.40 19.12 -18.52
CA ASN A 454 -37.40 20.12 -18.89
C ASN A 454 -37.31 21.30 -17.90
N THR A 455 -38.45 21.80 -17.42
CA THR A 455 -38.52 22.96 -16.51
C THR A 455 -37.80 22.71 -15.19
N SER A 456 -37.76 21.46 -14.74
CA SER A 456 -37.20 21.09 -13.44
C SER A 456 -35.68 20.98 -13.44
N HIS A 457 -35.09 20.70 -14.59
CA HIS A 457 -33.64 20.71 -14.75
C HIS A 457 -33.11 22.16 -14.72
N GLU A 458 -33.85 23.09 -15.32
CA GLU A 458 -33.53 24.53 -15.36
C GLU A 458 -33.67 25.22 -13.98
N LEU A 459 -34.53 24.70 -13.09
CA LEU A 459 -34.71 25.24 -11.74
C LEU A 459 -33.70 24.70 -10.72
N ARG A 460 -33.12 23.51 -10.94
CA ARG A 460 -32.19 22.86 -10.00
C ARG A 460 -30.79 23.50 -10.01
N THR A 461 -30.32 23.88 -11.19
CA THR A 461 -28.99 24.47 -11.41
C THR A 461 -28.75 25.78 -10.63
N PRO A 462 -29.60 26.82 -10.73
CA PRO A 462 -29.39 28.07 -9.97
C PRO A 462 -29.53 27.86 -8.46
N LEU A 463 -30.32 26.85 -8.05
CA LEU A 463 -30.57 26.57 -6.65
C LEU A 463 -29.37 25.96 -5.91
N ASN A 464 -28.67 25.04 -6.59
CA ASN A 464 -27.46 24.42 -6.08
C ASN A 464 -26.32 25.44 -5.96
N GLY A 465 -26.25 26.42 -6.87
CA GLY A 465 -25.32 27.54 -6.78
C GLY A 465 -25.56 28.42 -5.54
N ILE A 466 -26.83 28.72 -5.22
CA ILE A 466 -27.19 29.49 -4.01
C ILE A 466 -26.79 28.74 -2.74
N ILE A 467 -26.97 27.41 -2.68
CA ILE A 467 -26.60 26.59 -1.52
C ILE A 467 -25.08 26.56 -1.36
N GLY A 468 -24.32 26.26 -2.42
CA GLY A 468 -22.86 26.14 -2.36
C GLY A 468 -22.15 27.44 -1.99
N ILE A 469 -22.62 28.59 -2.51
CA ILE A 469 -22.07 29.91 -2.16
C ILE A 469 -22.38 30.25 -0.70
N ALA A 470 -23.60 29.97 -0.24
CA ALA A 470 -24.00 30.30 1.12
C ALA A 470 -23.30 29.42 2.17
N GLU A 471 -23.08 28.13 1.87
CA GLU A 471 -22.29 27.21 2.71
C GLU A 471 -20.82 27.65 2.77
N SER A 472 -20.22 27.98 1.61
CA SER A 472 -18.84 28.48 1.55
C SER A 472 -18.62 29.79 2.32
N LEU A 473 -19.61 30.69 2.35
CA LEU A 473 -19.55 31.89 3.17
C LEU A 473 -19.65 31.55 4.66
N MET A 474 -20.52 30.59 5.02
CA MET A 474 -20.74 30.14 6.39
C MET A 474 -19.50 29.45 7.01
N ASP A 475 -18.68 28.82 6.17
CA ASP A 475 -17.41 28.16 6.54
C ASP A 475 -16.21 29.11 6.67
N GLY A 476 -16.42 30.43 6.53
CA GLY A 476 -15.44 31.46 6.89
C GLY A 476 -14.54 31.95 5.75
N VAL A 477 -14.82 31.57 4.50
CA VAL A 477 -14.02 31.98 3.32
C VAL A 477 -13.96 33.51 3.09
N ALA A 478 -14.92 34.26 3.64
CA ALA A 478 -14.97 35.72 3.56
C ALA A 478 -14.55 36.45 4.86
N GLY A 479 -13.92 35.75 5.82
CA GLY A 479 -13.53 36.27 7.13
C GLY A 479 -14.57 36.00 8.24
N GLU A 480 -14.36 36.55 9.43
CA GLU A 480 -15.26 36.37 10.58
C GLU A 480 -16.64 36.98 10.31
N LEU A 481 -17.65 36.11 10.15
CA LEU A 481 -19.02 36.54 9.92
C LEU A 481 -19.70 36.98 11.22
N SER A 482 -20.40 38.12 11.18
CA SER A 482 -21.24 38.54 12.29
C SER A 482 -22.31 37.49 12.60
N PRO A 483 -22.74 37.33 13.87
CA PRO A 483 -23.79 36.39 14.26
C PRO A 483 -25.10 36.56 13.45
N VAL A 484 -25.41 37.81 13.08
CA VAL A 484 -26.59 38.15 12.26
C VAL A 484 -26.42 37.68 10.81
N THR A 485 -25.23 37.87 10.23
CA THR A 485 -24.92 37.41 8.87
C THR A 485 -24.95 35.89 8.77
N ARG A 486 -24.44 35.20 9.80
CA ARG A 486 -24.50 33.73 9.90
C ARG A 486 -25.93 33.21 9.98
N SER A 487 -26.78 33.86 10.77
CA SER A 487 -28.21 33.53 10.86
C SER A 487 -28.95 33.76 9.54
N ASN A 488 -28.63 34.83 8.81
CA ASN A 488 -29.22 35.12 7.51
C ASN A 488 -28.77 34.10 6.45
N LEU A 489 -27.49 33.73 6.42
CA LEU A 489 -26.98 32.67 5.54
C LEU A 489 -27.64 31.32 5.81
N PHE A 490 -27.79 30.96 7.08
CA PHE A 490 -28.55 29.76 7.46
C PHE A 490 -29.99 29.80 6.94
N THR A 491 -30.65 30.96 7.01
CA THR A 491 -32.01 31.15 6.49
C THR A 491 -32.08 31.04 4.96
N ILE A 492 -31.07 31.54 4.24
CA ILE A 492 -30.94 31.42 2.78
C ILE A 492 -30.75 29.95 2.39
N ILE A 493 -29.86 29.22 3.06
CA ILE A 493 -29.61 27.79 2.83
C ILE A 493 -30.89 26.98 3.08
N ALA A 494 -31.58 27.25 4.19
CA ALA A 494 -32.84 26.59 4.52
C ALA A 494 -33.94 26.87 3.48
N SER A 495 -34.03 28.11 2.98
CA SER A 495 -35.01 28.51 1.97
C SER A 495 -34.72 27.91 0.59
N ALA A 496 -33.44 27.87 0.19
CA ALA A 496 -33.01 27.25 -1.06
C ALA A 496 -33.25 25.74 -1.03
N ARG A 497 -32.90 25.03 0.06
CA ARG A 497 -33.23 23.61 0.23
C ARG A 497 -34.74 23.34 0.14
N ARG A 498 -35.57 24.22 0.70
CA ARG A 498 -37.04 24.11 0.62
C ARG A 498 -37.56 24.22 -0.82
N LEU A 499 -37.01 25.12 -1.62
CA LEU A 499 -37.40 25.27 -3.02
C LEU A 499 -36.95 24.07 -3.87
N SER A 500 -35.83 23.43 -3.52
CA SER A 500 -35.32 22.23 -4.21
C SER A 500 -36.30 21.08 -4.06
N ASN A 501 -36.76 20.87 -2.83
CA ASN A 501 -37.73 19.84 -2.50
C ASN A 501 -39.06 20.08 -3.21
N LEU A 502 -39.52 21.34 -3.28
CA LEU A 502 -40.73 21.72 -4.02
C LEU A 502 -40.69 21.35 -5.51
N VAL A 503 -39.56 21.63 -6.18
CA VAL A 503 -39.38 21.30 -7.60
C VAL A 503 -39.36 19.79 -7.81
N ASN A 504 -38.72 19.05 -6.90
CA ASN A 504 -38.72 17.59 -6.94
C ASN A 504 -40.12 17.00 -6.68
N ASP A 505 -40.92 17.57 -5.78
CA ASP A 505 -42.30 17.13 -5.52
C ASP A 505 -43.22 17.31 -6.73
N ILE A 506 -43.08 18.42 -7.47
CA ILE A 506 -43.85 18.69 -8.70
C ILE A 506 -43.50 17.69 -9.82
N LEU A 507 -42.21 17.32 -9.93
CA LEU A 507 -41.75 16.29 -10.87
C LEU A 507 -42.28 14.90 -10.53
N ASP A 508 -42.21 14.53 -9.26
CA ASP A 508 -42.69 13.23 -8.80
C ASP A 508 -44.19 13.10 -9.08
N PHE A 509 -44.97 14.16 -8.87
CA PHE A 509 -46.39 14.21 -9.23
C PHE A 509 -46.65 14.00 -10.72
N SER A 510 -45.86 14.64 -11.59
CA SER A 510 -45.97 14.45 -13.05
C SER A 510 -45.73 12.99 -13.44
N LYS A 511 -44.64 12.38 -12.95
CA LYS A 511 -44.27 11.00 -13.29
C LYS A 511 -45.30 9.99 -12.78
N LEU A 512 -45.89 10.27 -11.61
CA LEU A 512 -46.95 9.46 -11.03
C LEU A 512 -48.23 9.47 -11.87
N GLN A 513 -48.68 10.65 -12.35
CA GLN A 513 -49.89 10.76 -13.18
C GLN A 513 -49.86 9.94 -14.47
N HIS A 514 -48.67 9.69 -15.03
CA HIS A 514 -48.49 8.96 -16.29
C HIS A 514 -48.05 7.49 -16.10
N GLN A 515 -48.13 6.95 -14.87
CA GLN A 515 -47.79 5.55 -14.51
C GLN A 515 -46.39 5.08 -14.98
N THR A 516 -45.44 5.99 -15.19
CA THR A 516 -44.07 5.65 -15.63
C THR A 516 -43.17 5.21 -14.47
N ILE A 517 -43.67 5.24 -13.24
CA ILE A 517 -42.94 4.76 -12.06
C ILE A 517 -43.14 3.26 -11.91
N THR A 518 -42.03 2.53 -12.04
CA THR A 518 -41.95 1.10 -11.68
C THR A 518 -41.48 0.99 -10.24
N LEU A 519 -42.32 0.42 -9.37
CA LEU A 519 -41.96 0.19 -7.95
C LEU A 519 -40.95 -0.93 -7.84
N GLN A 520 -39.91 -0.72 -7.03
CA GLN A 520 -38.96 -1.77 -6.67
C GLN A 520 -39.39 -2.43 -5.36
N LEU A 521 -40.42 -3.27 -5.45
CA LEU A 521 -40.99 -3.95 -4.30
C LEU A 521 -39.98 -4.93 -3.68
N LYS A 522 -39.73 -4.76 -2.38
CA LYS A 522 -38.90 -5.65 -1.58
C LYS A 522 -39.51 -5.82 -0.18
N PRO A 523 -39.09 -6.84 0.60
CA PRO A 523 -39.50 -6.96 1.99
C PRO A 523 -38.89 -5.82 2.82
N VAL A 524 -39.74 -5.00 3.44
CA VAL A 524 -39.34 -3.76 4.13
C VAL A 524 -39.83 -3.77 5.58
N ASP A 525 -38.93 -3.44 6.51
CA ASP A 525 -39.27 -3.27 7.92
C ASP A 525 -39.83 -1.85 8.19
N LEU A 526 -41.11 -1.78 8.54
CA LEU A 526 -41.81 -0.55 8.86
C LEU A 526 -41.27 0.12 10.12
N HIS A 527 -40.83 -0.65 11.12
CA HIS A 527 -40.32 -0.07 12.37
C HIS A 527 -39.05 0.74 12.11
N SER A 528 -38.10 0.15 11.39
CA SER A 528 -36.83 0.81 11.05
C SER A 528 -37.04 2.06 10.20
N ILE A 529 -37.92 2.01 9.20
CA ILE A 529 -38.21 3.17 8.35
C ILE A 529 -38.87 4.31 9.14
N VAL A 530 -39.87 3.99 9.96
CA VAL A 530 -40.54 5.00 10.79
C VAL A 530 -39.55 5.60 11.79
N GLU A 531 -38.66 4.80 12.37
CA GLU A 531 -37.64 5.29 13.30
C GLU A 531 -36.66 6.26 12.62
N ILE A 532 -36.23 5.96 11.39
CA ILE A 532 -35.40 6.84 10.57
C ILE A 532 -36.15 8.15 10.30
N VAL A 533 -37.42 8.08 9.84
CA VAL A 533 -38.21 9.28 9.51
C VAL A 533 -38.49 10.14 10.73
N LEU A 534 -38.87 9.55 11.87
CA LEU A 534 -39.08 10.28 13.12
C LEU A 534 -37.77 10.91 13.61
N THR A 535 -36.64 10.22 13.49
CA THR A 535 -35.32 10.74 13.87
C THR A 535 -34.92 11.93 13.00
N LEU A 536 -35.11 11.85 11.68
CA LEU A 536 -34.88 12.95 10.75
C LEU A 536 -35.85 14.12 10.96
N SER A 537 -37.03 13.86 11.51
CA SER A 537 -38.05 14.88 11.79
C SER A 537 -37.92 15.53 13.18
N LYS A 538 -37.08 15.00 14.10
CA LYS A 538 -36.85 15.56 15.45
C LYS A 538 -36.50 17.06 15.45
N PRO A 539 -35.65 17.59 14.54
CA PRO A 539 -35.31 19.01 14.53
C PRO A 539 -36.52 19.93 14.26
N LEU A 540 -37.54 19.44 13.54
CA LEU A 540 -38.75 20.20 13.21
C LEU A 540 -39.66 20.44 14.43
N VAL A 541 -39.42 19.69 15.51
CA VAL A 541 -40.19 19.73 16.75
C VAL A 541 -39.45 20.47 17.87
N ALA A 542 -38.18 20.85 17.65
CA ALA A 542 -37.32 21.45 18.68
C ALA A 542 -37.84 22.79 19.25
N GLN A 543 -38.79 23.44 18.57
CA GLN A 543 -39.45 24.69 19.01
C GLN A 543 -40.92 24.51 19.41
N LYS A 544 -41.42 23.27 19.49
CA LYS A 544 -42.82 22.92 19.84
C LYS A 544 -42.85 21.86 20.94
N ASP A 545 -43.86 21.88 21.81
CA ASP A 545 -44.03 20.85 22.85
C ASP A 545 -44.77 19.62 22.30
N VAL A 546 -44.18 18.99 21.28
CA VAL A 546 -44.78 17.83 20.59
C VAL A 546 -43.84 16.62 20.71
N LYS A 547 -44.40 15.48 21.11
CA LYS A 547 -43.67 14.21 21.22
C LYS A 547 -43.91 13.33 20.00
N LEU A 548 -42.83 12.86 19.38
CA LEU A 548 -42.86 11.88 18.30
C LEU A 548 -42.78 10.47 18.88
N ILE A 549 -43.75 9.61 18.55
CA ILE A 549 -43.84 8.25 19.08
C ILE A 549 -43.91 7.25 17.92
N ASN A 550 -42.93 6.36 17.85
CA ASN A 550 -43.03 5.15 17.05
C ASN A 550 -43.70 4.06 17.89
N ASN A 551 -44.99 3.82 17.63
CA ASN A 551 -45.76 2.76 18.28
C ASN A 551 -45.90 1.51 17.39
N ILE A 552 -45.04 1.37 16.38
CA ILE A 552 -44.90 0.12 15.63
C ILE A 552 -43.91 -0.77 16.40
N PRO A 553 -44.26 -2.01 16.76
CA PRO A 553 -43.33 -2.96 17.38
C PRO A 553 -42.10 -3.24 16.51
N LYS A 554 -40.93 -3.49 17.13
CA LYS A 554 -39.70 -3.91 16.42
C LYS A 554 -39.86 -5.22 15.64
N ASP A 555 -40.76 -6.08 16.10
CA ASP A 555 -41.05 -7.39 15.49
C ASP A 555 -42.33 -7.35 14.64
N TYR A 556 -42.65 -6.20 14.05
CA TYR A 556 -43.85 -6.05 13.23
C TYR A 556 -43.67 -6.71 11.85
N PRO A 557 -44.73 -7.25 11.22
CA PRO A 557 -44.62 -7.89 9.90
C PRO A 557 -44.03 -6.97 8.83
N LEU A 558 -43.14 -7.52 7.98
CA LEU A 558 -42.56 -6.79 6.85
C LEU A 558 -43.65 -6.45 5.82
N ALA A 559 -43.64 -5.21 5.33
CA ALA A 559 -44.44 -4.79 4.20
C ALA A 559 -43.72 -5.13 2.88
N GLU A 560 -44.46 -5.55 1.85
CA GLU A 560 -43.92 -5.67 0.49
C GLU A 560 -44.05 -4.30 -0.20
N ALA A 561 -42.98 -3.51 -0.12
CA ALA A 561 -43.02 -2.11 -0.52
C ALA A 561 -41.68 -1.64 -1.11
N ASP A 562 -41.70 -0.53 -1.83
CA ASP A 562 -40.50 0.20 -2.21
C ASP A 562 -40.07 1.08 -1.03
N GLU A 563 -38.93 0.75 -0.42
CA GLU A 563 -38.40 1.42 0.77
C GLU A 563 -38.28 2.94 0.62
N ASN A 564 -37.80 3.42 -0.53
CA ASN A 564 -37.60 4.86 -0.77
C ASN A 564 -38.95 5.58 -0.89
N ARG A 565 -39.93 4.95 -1.55
CA ARG A 565 -41.29 5.50 -1.68
C ARG A 565 -42.07 5.45 -0.38
N LEU A 566 -41.81 4.44 0.45
CA LEU A 566 -42.40 4.32 1.77
C LEU A 566 -41.86 5.38 2.74
N GLN A 567 -40.56 5.65 2.71
CA GLN A 567 -39.97 6.79 3.42
C GLN A 567 -40.62 8.12 3.01
N GLN A 568 -40.87 8.31 1.70
CA GLN A 568 -41.56 9.51 1.18
C GLN A 568 -43.00 9.64 1.70
N ILE A 569 -43.77 8.54 1.75
CA ILE A 569 -45.12 8.52 2.34
C ILE A 569 -45.07 8.92 3.83
N PHE A 570 -44.15 8.34 4.59
CA PHE A 570 -44.02 8.63 6.02
C PHE A 570 -43.58 10.06 6.29
N TYR A 571 -42.59 10.57 5.55
CA TYR A 571 -42.10 11.94 5.70
C TYR A 571 -43.22 12.97 5.45
N ASN A 572 -44.09 12.72 4.45
CA ASN A 572 -45.23 13.58 4.16
C ASN A 572 -46.31 13.56 5.25
N LEU A 573 -46.70 12.37 5.74
CA LEU A 573 -47.74 12.24 6.77
C LEU A 573 -47.26 12.73 8.14
N VAL A 574 -46.05 12.38 8.55
CA VAL A 574 -45.44 12.83 9.82
C VAL A 574 -45.16 14.33 9.78
N GLY A 575 -44.66 14.85 8.65
CA GLY A 575 -44.44 16.28 8.46
C GLY A 575 -45.73 17.09 8.61
N ASN A 576 -46.84 16.62 8.02
CA ASN A 576 -48.16 17.25 8.21
C ASN A 576 -48.63 17.18 9.68
N ALA A 577 -48.48 16.02 10.33
CA ALA A 577 -48.87 15.85 11.73
C ALA A 577 -48.11 16.80 12.69
N ILE A 578 -46.79 16.98 12.50
CA ILE A 578 -45.97 17.92 13.29
C ILE A 578 -46.36 19.37 13.00
N LYS A 579 -46.64 19.67 11.74
CA LYS A 579 -46.96 21.02 11.29
C LYS A 579 -48.27 21.52 11.92
N PHE A 580 -49.31 20.69 11.99
CA PHE A 580 -50.64 21.06 12.49
C PHE A 580 -50.89 20.72 13.97
N THR A 581 -49.86 20.25 14.67
CA THR A 581 -49.86 20.07 16.14
C THR A 581 -48.96 21.12 16.78
N GLU A 582 -49.50 21.91 17.71
CA GLU A 582 -48.76 22.98 18.39
C GLU A 582 -48.20 22.50 19.75
N SER A 583 -48.97 21.68 20.46
CA SER A 583 -48.52 20.89 21.61
C SER A 583 -49.24 19.54 21.65
N GLY A 584 -48.57 18.48 22.11
CA GLY A 584 -49.17 17.14 22.22
C GLY A 584 -48.33 16.02 21.62
N ILE A 585 -48.95 15.10 20.87
CA ILE A 585 -48.32 13.85 20.43
C ILE A 585 -48.58 13.61 18.94
N VAL A 586 -47.55 13.19 18.23
CA VAL A 586 -47.63 12.59 16.89
C VAL A 586 -47.17 11.15 17.00
N GLU A 587 -48.07 10.22 16.68
CA GLU A 587 -47.88 8.79 16.85
C GLU A 587 -48.02 8.07 15.52
N VAL A 588 -47.05 7.22 15.19
CA VAL A 588 -47.14 6.29 14.06
C VAL A 588 -47.36 4.90 14.63
N SER A 589 -48.44 4.25 14.20
CA SER A 589 -48.85 2.92 14.65
C SER A 589 -49.17 2.07 13.42
N ALA A 590 -49.16 0.75 13.60
CA ALA A 590 -49.56 -0.16 12.55
C ALA A 590 -50.40 -1.29 13.14
N GLU A 591 -51.47 -1.64 12.43
CA GLU A 591 -52.40 -2.70 12.79
C GLU A 591 -52.58 -3.65 11.61
N ALA A 592 -52.47 -4.95 11.85
CA ALA A 592 -52.64 -5.95 10.81
C ALA A 592 -54.13 -6.19 10.60
N LEU A 593 -54.64 -5.82 9.42
CA LEU A 593 -56.03 -6.08 9.06
C LEU A 593 -56.15 -7.53 8.59
N LYS A 594 -56.85 -8.34 9.38
CA LYS A 594 -57.23 -9.69 8.96
C LYS A 594 -58.39 -9.56 7.98
N SER A 595 -58.10 -9.61 6.67
CA SER A 595 -59.14 -9.75 5.64
C SER A 595 -59.43 -11.22 5.37
N SER A 596 -60.71 -11.53 5.18
CA SER A 596 -61.23 -12.89 4.96
C SER A 596 -60.94 -13.47 3.56
N SER A 597 -60.21 -12.76 2.70
CA SER A 597 -59.80 -13.21 1.35
C SER A 597 -58.29 -13.00 1.12
N HIS A 598 -57.50 -14.07 1.27
CA HIS A 598 -56.10 -14.34 0.85
C HIS A 598 -54.98 -13.27 0.78
N ASN A 599 -55.19 -11.97 0.99
CA ASN A 599 -54.15 -10.94 1.14
C ASN A 599 -54.28 -10.28 2.53
N SER A 600 -53.31 -10.51 3.42
CA SER A 600 -53.22 -9.77 4.67
C SER A 600 -52.60 -8.40 4.39
N GLU A 601 -53.26 -7.35 4.85
CA GLU A 601 -52.80 -5.96 4.69
C GLU A 601 -52.38 -5.40 6.06
N ILE A 602 -51.36 -4.55 6.07
CA ILE A 602 -51.00 -3.73 7.22
C ILE A 602 -51.68 -2.38 7.05
N ALA A 603 -52.55 -2.00 7.99
CA ALA A 603 -53.02 -0.64 8.13
C ALA A 603 -52.04 0.16 8.99
N VAL A 604 -51.33 1.10 8.39
CA VAL A 604 -50.43 2.01 9.09
C VAL A 604 -51.17 3.32 9.34
N SER A 605 -51.22 3.74 10.60
CA SER A 605 -51.87 4.97 11.03
C SER A 605 -50.88 6.00 11.56
N VAL A 606 -50.95 7.23 11.04
CA VAL A 606 -50.30 8.41 11.60
C VAL A 606 -51.36 9.26 12.28
N SER A 607 -51.27 9.37 13.61
CA SER A 607 -52.20 10.12 14.45
C SER A 607 -51.54 11.36 15.04
N ASP A 608 -52.24 12.48 15.00
CA ASP A 608 -51.84 13.73 15.62
C ASP A 608 -52.91 14.20 16.62
N SER A 609 -52.49 14.98 17.63
CA SER A 609 -53.39 15.63 18.59
C SER A 609 -53.62 17.12 18.26
N GLY A 610 -53.53 17.49 16.99
CA GLY A 610 -53.58 18.86 16.50
C GLY A 610 -55.00 19.41 16.31
N ILE A 611 -55.12 20.42 15.44
CA ILE A 611 -56.37 21.19 15.24
C ILE A 611 -57.53 20.38 14.61
N GLY A 612 -57.26 19.21 14.04
CA GLY A 612 -58.25 18.39 13.34
C GLY A 612 -58.75 19.00 12.02
N ILE A 613 -59.53 18.23 11.27
CA ILE A 613 -60.02 18.55 9.92
C ILE A 613 -61.56 18.50 9.93
N PRO A 614 -62.25 19.55 9.44
CA PRO A 614 -63.71 19.58 9.30
C PRO A 614 -64.25 18.45 8.40
N GLU A 615 -65.42 17.92 8.74
CA GLU A 615 -66.04 16.76 8.07
C GLU A 615 -66.34 17.01 6.58
N ASP A 616 -66.68 18.25 6.21
CA ASP A 616 -66.91 18.69 4.83
C ASP A 616 -65.64 18.75 3.96
N LYS A 617 -64.46 18.57 4.58
CA LYS A 617 -63.15 18.65 3.90
C LYS A 617 -62.40 17.31 3.85
N LEU A 618 -62.88 16.25 4.50
CA LEU A 618 -62.15 14.97 4.62
C LEU A 618 -61.91 14.25 3.28
N GLU A 619 -62.83 14.37 2.33
CA GLU A 619 -62.64 13.78 0.98
C GLU A 619 -61.75 14.65 0.09
N LYS A 620 -61.82 15.96 0.30
CA LYS A 620 -61.19 17.03 -0.48
C LYS A 620 -59.68 17.17 -0.24
N ILE A 621 -59.19 16.92 0.98
CA ILE A 621 -57.75 17.02 1.31
C ILE A 621 -56.82 16.09 0.51
N PHE A 622 -57.35 15.09 -0.20
CA PHE A 622 -56.58 14.20 -1.08
C PHE A 622 -56.59 14.66 -2.55
N GLU A 623 -57.38 15.67 -2.91
CA GLU A 623 -57.34 16.28 -4.23
C GLU A 623 -56.07 17.13 -4.40
N SER A 624 -55.51 17.13 -5.61
CA SER A 624 -54.28 17.87 -5.89
C SER A 624 -54.52 19.37 -5.80
N PHE A 625 -53.64 20.10 -5.11
CA PHE A 625 -53.68 21.56 -4.93
C PHE A 625 -54.81 22.08 -4.01
N GLU A 626 -55.51 21.23 -3.26
CA GLU A 626 -56.54 21.68 -2.33
C GLU A 626 -55.98 21.94 -0.91
N GLN A 627 -56.39 23.05 -0.28
CA GLN A 627 -55.98 23.44 1.08
C GLN A 627 -57.19 23.93 1.89
N ALA A 628 -57.24 23.60 3.19
CA ALA A 628 -58.35 23.98 4.07
C ALA A 628 -58.24 25.46 4.49
N ASP A 629 -59.06 26.32 3.85
CA ASP A 629 -59.27 27.77 4.08
C ASP A 629 -58.07 28.72 3.96
N GLY A 630 -58.26 29.84 3.24
CA GLY A 630 -57.24 30.87 3.00
C GLY A 630 -56.83 31.72 4.22
N SER A 631 -57.38 31.47 5.41
CA SER A 631 -56.87 32.07 6.67
C SER A 631 -55.65 31.31 7.22
N THR A 632 -55.52 30.03 6.87
CA THR A 632 -54.41 29.13 7.27
C THR A 632 -53.17 29.27 6.36
N GLU A 633 -53.27 30.05 5.27
CA GLU A 633 -52.22 30.34 4.30
C GLU A 633 -51.03 31.11 4.89
N ARG A 634 -51.27 32.03 5.84
CA ARG A 634 -50.21 32.93 6.35
C ARG A 634 -49.34 32.31 7.43
N GLU A 635 -49.81 31.26 8.08
CA GLU A 635 -49.22 30.78 9.34
C GLU A 635 -48.46 29.45 9.17
N TYR A 636 -48.82 28.61 8.18
CA TYR A 636 -48.27 27.24 8.10
C TYR A 636 -47.70 26.81 6.73
N GLY A 637 -47.98 27.45 5.59
CA GLY A 637 -47.29 27.28 4.29
C GLY A 637 -47.08 25.85 3.74
N GLY A 638 -47.77 25.45 2.66
CA GLY A 638 -47.60 24.13 2.01
C GLY A 638 -48.00 24.12 0.53
N THR A 639 -47.71 23.04 -0.18
CA THR A 639 -47.88 22.92 -1.65
C THR A 639 -49.20 22.30 -2.08
N GLY A 640 -49.92 21.65 -1.15
CA GLY A 640 -51.14 20.89 -1.45
C GLY A 640 -50.91 19.62 -2.28
N LEU A 641 -49.66 19.22 -2.53
CA LEU A 641 -49.33 18.04 -3.36
C LEU A 641 -48.98 16.79 -2.54
N GLY A 642 -48.47 16.94 -1.31
CA GLY A 642 -47.95 15.82 -0.52
C GLY A 642 -48.98 14.73 -0.23
N LEU A 643 -50.23 15.07 0.09
CA LEU A 643 -51.29 14.08 0.34
C LEU A 643 -51.79 13.40 -0.93
N ALA A 644 -51.85 14.13 -2.06
CA ALA A 644 -52.20 13.56 -3.36
C ALA A 644 -51.13 12.56 -3.86
N ILE A 645 -49.84 12.93 -3.75
CA ILE A 645 -48.71 12.04 -4.04
C ILE A 645 -48.72 10.81 -3.12
N THR A 646 -48.99 11.01 -1.83
CA THR A 646 -49.07 9.92 -0.84
C THR A 646 -50.18 8.93 -1.20
N LYS A 647 -51.38 9.42 -1.54
CA LYS A 647 -52.51 8.58 -1.97
C LYS A 647 -52.15 7.76 -3.20
N GLN A 648 -51.55 8.38 -4.21
CA GLN A 648 -51.19 7.70 -5.45
C GLN A 648 -50.06 6.67 -5.26
N LEU A 649 -49.07 6.97 -4.42
CA LEU A 649 -48.01 6.01 -4.06
C LEU A 649 -48.59 4.81 -3.30
N VAL A 650 -49.51 5.03 -2.36
CA VAL A 650 -50.21 3.95 -1.64
C VAL A 650 -51.03 3.08 -2.60
N GLU A 651 -51.76 3.70 -3.54
CA GLU A 651 -52.54 2.97 -4.56
C GLU A 651 -51.64 2.16 -5.51
N LEU A 652 -50.46 2.68 -5.89
CA LEU A 652 -49.46 1.92 -6.67
C LEU A 652 -48.92 0.71 -5.89
N HIS A 653 -48.88 0.79 -4.55
CA HIS A 653 -48.58 -0.35 -3.66
C HIS A 653 -49.79 -1.27 -3.43
N GLN A 654 -50.89 -1.10 -4.17
CA GLN A 654 -52.16 -1.84 -4.02
C GLN A 654 -52.86 -1.60 -2.66
N GLY A 655 -52.55 -0.49 -2.00
CA GLY A 655 -53.13 -0.07 -0.73
C GLY A 655 -54.27 0.95 -0.85
N LYS A 656 -54.91 1.28 0.27
CA LYS A 656 -55.92 2.35 0.40
C LYS A 656 -55.56 3.30 1.52
N ILE A 657 -55.78 4.60 1.35
CA ILE A 657 -55.62 5.62 2.41
C ILE A 657 -56.97 6.22 2.80
N CYS A 658 -57.21 6.37 4.10
CA CYS A 658 -58.38 7.02 4.69
C CYS A 658 -57.98 7.96 5.83
N VAL A 659 -58.88 8.88 6.18
CA VAL A 659 -58.68 9.85 7.26
C VAL A 659 -59.88 9.85 8.19
N SER A 660 -59.63 9.92 9.50
CA SER A 660 -60.63 10.21 10.51
C SER A 660 -60.15 11.40 11.33
N SER A 661 -60.97 12.42 11.51
CA SER A 661 -60.57 13.64 12.22
C SER A 661 -61.75 14.28 12.93
N GLN A 662 -61.48 14.92 14.07
CA GLN A 662 -62.43 15.76 14.78
C GLN A 662 -61.76 17.09 15.10
N VAL A 663 -62.43 18.20 14.78
CA VAL A 663 -61.91 19.55 15.03
C VAL A 663 -61.55 19.71 16.52
N ASN A 664 -60.35 20.22 16.78
CA ASN A 664 -59.70 20.40 18.08
C ASN A 664 -59.38 19.10 18.87
N LYS A 665 -59.42 17.94 18.22
CA LYS A 665 -59.00 16.66 18.81
C LYS A 665 -57.92 15.94 18.02
N GLY A 666 -57.54 16.46 16.85
CA GLY A 666 -56.52 15.91 15.98
C GLY A 666 -57.05 15.01 14.86
N SER A 667 -56.13 14.51 14.03
CA SER A 667 -56.43 13.68 12.86
C SER A 667 -55.69 12.35 12.89
N LYS A 668 -56.28 11.32 12.28
CA LYS A 668 -55.68 10.00 12.09
C LYS A 668 -55.78 9.61 10.62
N PHE A 669 -54.64 9.59 9.94
CA PHE A 669 -54.48 9.12 8.56
C PHE A 669 -54.07 7.66 8.58
N THR A 670 -54.82 6.78 7.91
CA THR A 670 -54.55 5.34 7.88
C THR A 670 -54.41 4.87 6.45
N PHE A 671 -53.30 4.22 6.10
CA PHE A 671 -53.10 3.63 4.78
C PHE A 671 -52.75 2.15 4.85
N THR A 672 -53.12 1.36 3.84
CA THR A 672 -52.82 -0.07 3.78
C THR A 672 -51.64 -0.42 2.90
N LEU A 673 -50.89 -1.46 3.26
CA LEU A 673 -49.83 -2.05 2.45
C LEU A 673 -49.95 -3.58 2.45
N PRO A 674 -49.57 -4.26 1.36
CA PRO A 674 -49.53 -5.71 1.34
C PRO A 674 -48.41 -6.23 2.26
N ILE A 675 -48.71 -7.29 3.01
CA ILE A 675 -47.72 -7.98 3.83
C ILE A 675 -46.84 -8.83 2.92
N SER A 676 -45.52 -8.72 3.06
CA SER A 676 -44.58 -9.54 2.30
C SER A 676 -44.68 -11.01 2.68
N SER A 677 -44.74 -11.87 1.67
CA SER A 677 -44.74 -13.34 1.83
C SER A 677 -43.35 -13.91 2.17
N ALA A 678 -42.29 -13.10 2.02
CA ALA A 678 -40.94 -13.47 2.41
C ALA A 678 -40.81 -13.49 3.93
N LYS A 679 -40.58 -14.68 4.52
CA LYS A 679 -40.20 -14.75 5.93
C LYS A 679 -38.80 -14.18 6.10
N VAL A 680 -38.72 -13.21 7.01
CA VAL A 680 -37.49 -12.61 7.55
C VAL A 680 -36.39 -13.67 7.68
N SER A 681 -35.47 -13.72 6.72
CA SER A 681 -34.18 -14.37 6.90
C SER A 681 -33.29 -13.32 7.59
N ASN A 682 -33.16 -13.42 8.90
CA ASN A 682 -32.37 -12.52 9.75
C ASN A 682 -30.85 -12.68 9.52
N ASN A 683 -30.38 -12.40 8.30
CA ASN A 683 -29.05 -11.86 8.03
C ASN A 683 -29.19 -10.33 7.89
N SER A 684 -29.54 -9.68 8.99
CA SER A 684 -29.40 -8.24 9.13
C SER A 684 -28.88 -7.99 10.53
N SER A 685 -27.56 -7.97 10.64
CA SER A 685 -26.86 -7.16 11.63
C SER A 685 -27.52 -5.80 11.64
N THR A 686 -28.26 -5.54 12.72
CA THR A 686 -28.75 -4.23 13.07
C THR A 686 -27.49 -3.38 13.24
N LEU A 687 -27.17 -2.57 12.23
CA LEU A 687 -26.34 -1.37 12.38
C LEU A 687 -27.07 -0.49 13.38
N THR A 688 -26.83 -0.79 14.66
CA THR A 688 -27.19 0.08 15.75
C THR A 688 -26.10 1.12 15.74
N LEU A 689 -26.39 2.26 15.12
CA LEU A 689 -25.71 3.50 15.46
C LEU A 689 -25.71 3.61 16.99
N PRO A 690 -24.54 3.69 17.66
CA PRO A 690 -24.50 3.99 19.07
C PRO A 690 -25.04 5.42 19.26
N SER A 691 -26.27 5.53 19.73
CA SER A 691 -26.75 6.73 20.40
C SER A 691 -26.22 6.72 21.84
N SER A 692 -24.95 7.10 21.99
CA SER A 692 -24.45 7.65 23.26
C SER A 692 -23.63 8.89 22.96
N GLU A 693 -24.12 10.03 23.44
CA GLU A 693 -23.42 11.29 23.70
C GLU A 693 -21.91 11.29 23.40
N LEU A 694 -21.55 11.63 22.16
CA LEU A 694 -20.22 12.17 21.88
C LEU A 694 -20.24 13.65 22.26
N LYS A 695 -19.70 13.93 23.45
CA LYS A 695 -18.99 15.19 23.64
C LYS A 695 -17.98 15.30 22.50
N VAL A 696 -18.16 16.30 21.67
CA VAL A 696 -17.10 16.78 20.79
C VAL A 696 -16.07 17.44 21.70
N GLU A 697 -15.12 16.63 22.18
CA GLU A 697 -13.85 17.14 22.68
C GLU A 697 -12.90 17.23 21.49
N ASP A 698 -12.42 18.45 21.26
CA ASP A 698 -11.46 18.85 20.26
C ASP A 698 -10.26 17.90 20.21
N LYS A 699 -10.02 17.27 19.05
CA LYS A 699 -8.70 16.83 18.57
C LYS A 699 -8.78 16.27 17.14
N TRP A 700 -8.85 17.17 16.17
CA TRP A 700 -8.26 16.95 14.86
C TRP A 700 -6.83 17.48 14.90
N GLU A 701 -5.90 16.66 15.40
CA GLU A 701 -4.47 16.91 15.25
C GLU A 701 -3.86 15.84 14.33
N SER A 702 -3.25 16.38 13.25
CA SER A 702 -2.17 15.85 12.40
C SER A 702 -2.36 14.56 11.59
N LEU A 703 -2.88 14.73 10.36
CA LEU A 703 -2.45 13.97 9.16
C LEU A 703 -1.43 14.80 8.34
N GLU A 704 -0.61 15.57 9.04
CA GLU A 704 0.55 16.29 8.50
C GLU A 704 1.79 15.53 8.96
N GLU A 705 2.34 14.66 8.11
CA GLU A 705 3.77 14.32 8.02
C GLU A 705 3.93 13.14 7.05
N ILE A 706 3.83 13.46 5.76
CA ILE A 706 4.65 12.80 4.74
C ILE A 706 5.68 13.86 4.39
N HIS A 707 6.95 13.57 4.66
CA HIS A 707 8.08 14.50 4.57
C HIS A 707 8.01 15.42 3.35
N GLN A 708 7.95 16.73 3.66
CA GLN A 708 8.44 17.79 2.81
C GLN A 708 9.93 17.55 2.60
N VAL A 709 10.28 17.02 1.43
CA VAL A 709 11.58 17.30 0.83
C VAL A 709 11.47 18.74 0.33
N GLU A 710 12.31 19.64 0.85
CA GLU A 710 12.38 21.03 0.39
C GLU A 710 12.64 21.07 -1.13
N VAL A 711 11.64 21.50 -1.89
CA VAL A 711 11.77 21.95 -3.27
C VAL A 711 10.96 23.24 -3.39
N GLU A 712 11.60 24.32 -3.85
CA GLU A 712 11.11 25.70 -3.87
C GLU A 712 9.91 25.99 -4.81
N GLU A 713 9.30 24.99 -5.46
CA GLU A 713 8.23 25.20 -6.47
C GLU A 713 6.88 24.59 -6.07
N LYS A 714 5.87 25.44 -5.93
CA LYS A 714 4.47 25.05 -5.65
C LYS A 714 3.85 24.33 -6.86
N SER A 715 3.25 23.15 -6.64
CA SER A 715 2.58 22.41 -7.71
C SER A 715 1.43 23.22 -8.34
N GLN A 716 1.42 23.31 -9.67
CA GLN A 716 0.43 24.08 -10.42
C GLN A 716 -0.81 23.24 -10.76
N ILE A 717 -2.00 23.67 -10.34
CA ILE A 717 -3.28 23.01 -10.66
C ILE A 717 -4.09 23.89 -11.61
N LEU A 718 -4.51 23.34 -12.75
CA LEU A 718 -5.41 24.02 -13.69
C LEU A 718 -6.85 23.53 -13.49
N ILE A 719 -7.75 24.46 -13.17
CA ILE A 719 -9.19 24.22 -13.01
C ILE A 719 -9.93 24.69 -14.26
N VAL A 720 -10.73 23.82 -14.88
CA VAL A 720 -11.49 24.10 -16.10
C VAL A 720 -12.95 23.72 -15.88
N ASP A 721 -13.82 24.71 -15.78
CA ASP A 721 -15.28 24.54 -15.60
C ASP A 721 -15.94 25.80 -16.17
N ASP A 722 -17.06 25.70 -16.89
CA ASP A 722 -17.72 26.86 -17.51
C ASP A 722 -18.53 27.68 -16.51
N GLU A 723 -19.02 27.04 -15.45
CA GLU A 723 -19.82 27.69 -14.43
C GLU A 723 -18.91 28.40 -13.40
N PRO A 724 -18.94 29.75 -13.30
CA PRO A 724 -18.09 30.50 -12.37
C PRO A 724 -18.26 30.07 -10.91
N VAL A 725 -19.45 29.62 -10.54
CA VAL A 725 -19.73 29.14 -9.17
C VAL A 725 -18.94 27.86 -8.87
N ASN A 726 -18.89 26.91 -9.79
CA ASN A 726 -18.16 25.65 -9.61
C ASN A 726 -16.64 25.90 -9.51
N ARG A 727 -16.10 26.78 -10.36
CA ARG A 727 -14.68 27.18 -10.28
C ARG A 727 -14.34 27.77 -8.92
N GLN A 728 -15.20 28.66 -8.40
CA GLN A 728 -14.97 29.28 -7.10
C GLN A 728 -14.99 28.24 -5.96
N VAL A 729 -15.88 27.25 -6.02
CA VAL A 729 -15.93 26.15 -5.04
C VAL A 729 -14.64 25.32 -5.06
N LEU A 730 -14.14 24.95 -6.24
CA LEU A 730 -12.89 24.21 -6.39
C LEU A 730 -11.68 25.01 -5.90
N VAL A 731 -11.62 26.30 -6.22
CA VAL A 731 -10.60 27.21 -5.70
C VAL A 731 -10.64 27.17 -4.18
N ASN A 732 -11.80 27.42 -3.56
CA ASN A 732 -11.95 27.46 -2.10
C ASN A 732 -11.52 26.15 -1.41
N HIS A 733 -11.79 24.99 -2.03
CA HIS A 733 -11.35 23.70 -1.50
C HIS A 733 -9.82 23.51 -1.55
N LEU A 734 -9.16 24.08 -2.56
CA LEU A 734 -7.73 23.96 -2.77
C LEU A 734 -6.92 25.08 -2.11
N SER A 735 -7.50 26.26 -1.86
CA SER A 735 -6.84 27.46 -1.30
C SER A 735 -6.13 27.25 0.04
N LEU A 736 -6.53 26.24 0.81
CA LEU A 736 -5.97 25.93 2.14
C LEU A 736 -4.73 25.02 2.07
N ASN A 737 -4.39 24.50 0.89
CA ASN A 737 -3.19 23.70 0.64
C ASN A 737 -2.28 24.51 -0.30
N ASP A 738 -0.96 24.43 -0.17
CA ASP A 738 0.01 25.33 -0.82
C ASP A 738 0.18 25.13 -2.35
N TYR A 739 -0.92 25.06 -3.09
CA TYR A 739 -0.97 24.86 -4.54
C TYR A 739 -1.09 26.19 -5.30
N ALA A 740 -0.45 26.27 -6.47
CA ALA A 740 -0.63 27.38 -7.39
C ALA A 740 -1.82 27.11 -8.32
N ILE A 741 -2.92 27.87 -8.18
CA ILE A 741 -4.17 27.61 -8.90
C ILE A 741 -4.29 28.51 -10.13
N CYS A 742 -4.48 27.90 -11.30
CA CYS A 742 -4.90 28.57 -12.54
C CYS A 742 -6.32 28.16 -12.90
N GLN A 743 -7.08 29.08 -13.49
CA GLN A 743 -8.48 28.84 -13.86
C GLN A 743 -8.70 29.12 -15.34
N ALA A 744 -9.54 28.31 -15.98
CA ALA A 744 -10.05 28.52 -17.32
C ALA A 744 -11.58 28.34 -17.32
N SER A 745 -12.27 29.21 -18.06
CA SER A 745 -13.72 29.22 -18.19
C SER A 745 -14.24 28.40 -19.36
N THR A 746 -13.35 27.96 -20.26
CA THR A 746 -13.71 27.10 -21.40
C THR A 746 -12.59 26.10 -21.71
N GLY A 747 -12.95 24.99 -22.35
CA GLY A 747 -11.96 24.02 -22.84
C GLY A 747 -10.94 24.61 -23.82
N GLN A 748 -11.35 25.60 -24.63
CA GLN A 748 -10.45 26.27 -25.58
C GLN A 748 -9.42 27.15 -24.85
N GLU A 749 -9.86 27.92 -23.85
CA GLU A 749 -8.98 28.74 -23.01
C GLU A 749 -7.96 27.87 -22.25
N ALA A 750 -8.37 26.71 -21.76
CA ALA A 750 -7.46 25.76 -21.09
C ALA A 750 -6.33 25.28 -22.03
N LEU A 751 -6.66 24.97 -23.29
CA LEU A 751 -5.67 24.58 -24.31
C LEU A 751 -4.74 25.75 -24.67
N GLU A 752 -5.29 26.96 -24.81
CA GLU A 752 -4.50 28.16 -25.10
C GLU A 752 -3.53 28.51 -23.97
N LEU A 753 -3.93 28.39 -22.71
CA LEU A 753 -3.06 28.62 -21.56
C LEU A 753 -1.86 27.66 -21.56
N ILE A 754 -2.11 26.37 -21.82
CA ILE A 754 -1.06 25.35 -21.90
C ILE A 754 -0.13 25.61 -23.10
N ASP A 755 -0.69 25.96 -24.26
CA ASP A 755 0.09 26.27 -25.46
C ASP A 755 0.92 27.55 -25.32
N ASN A 756 0.46 28.50 -24.50
CA ASN A 756 1.18 29.73 -24.18
C ASN A 756 2.22 29.57 -23.05
N GLY A 757 2.52 28.34 -22.63
CA GLY A 757 3.63 28.02 -21.73
C GLY A 757 3.24 27.72 -20.28
N LEU A 758 1.95 27.66 -19.93
CA LEU A 758 1.52 27.14 -18.64
C LEU A 758 1.83 25.63 -18.57
N LYS A 759 2.53 25.19 -17.53
CA LYS A 759 2.85 23.78 -17.30
C LYS A 759 2.15 23.28 -16.03
N PRO A 760 0.85 22.95 -16.12
CA PRO A 760 0.14 22.44 -14.96
C PRO A 760 0.66 21.06 -14.58
N ASP A 761 0.74 20.80 -13.29
CA ASP A 761 1.03 19.49 -12.72
C ASP A 761 -0.18 18.56 -12.72
N LEU A 762 -1.39 19.14 -12.72
CA LEU A 762 -2.65 18.41 -12.79
C LEU A 762 -3.76 19.30 -13.36
N VAL A 763 -4.68 18.70 -14.13
CA VAL A 763 -5.89 19.38 -14.65
C VAL A 763 -7.15 18.82 -14.00
N LEU A 764 -7.95 19.69 -13.38
CA LEU A 764 -9.33 19.43 -12.97
C LEU A 764 -10.27 19.92 -14.07
N LEU A 765 -11.05 19.02 -14.67
CA LEU A 765 -11.75 19.31 -15.92
C LEU A 765 -13.22 18.89 -15.88
N ASP A 766 -14.15 19.83 -16.03
CA ASP A 766 -15.57 19.50 -16.20
C ASP A 766 -15.82 18.78 -17.53
N VAL A 767 -16.64 17.74 -17.49
CA VAL A 767 -17.08 16.99 -18.66
C VAL A 767 -18.06 17.81 -19.51
N MET A 768 -18.98 18.53 -18.87
CA MET A 768 -20.17 19.10 -19.54
C MET A 768 -20.03 20.60 -19.82
N MET A 769 -19.08 20.98 -20.69
CA MET A 769 -18.83 22.38 -21.06
C MET A 769 -19.38 22.74 -22.46
N PRO A 770 -19.81 24.01 -22.69
CA PRO A 770 -20.25 24.51 -23.99
C PRO A 770 -19.15 24.51 -25.05
N LYS A 771 -19.55 24.28 -26.32
CA LYS A 771 -18.70 24.25 -27.54
C LYS A 771 -17.72 23.08 -27.59
N MET A 772 -17.00 22.79 -26.51
CA MET A 772 -16.00 21.74 -26.41
C MET A 772 -16.18 20.99 -25.09
N THR A 773 -16.43 19.69 -25.18
CA THR A 773 -16.63 18.84 -23.99
C THR A 773 -15.30 18.54 -23.29
N GLY A 774 -15.34 18.22 -22.00
CA GLY A 774 -14.13 17.79 -21.26
C GLY A 774 -13.47 16.53 -21.85
N TYR A 775 -14.24 15.63 -22.47
CA TYR A 775 -13.68 14.51 -23.22
C TYR A 775 -12.87 14.98 -24.43
N GLU A 776 -13.34 16.00 -25.16
CA GLU A 776 -12.64 16.53 -26.33
C GLU A 776 -11.36 17.27 -25.95
N VAL A 777 -11.39 18.04 -24.85
CA VAL A 777 -10.19 18.67 -24.26
C VAL A 777 -9.17 17.60 -23.85
N THR A 778 -9.62 16.55 -23.16
CA THR A 778 -8.76 15.42 -22.75
C THR A 778 -8.09 14.78 -23.96
N ARG A 779 -8.85 14.53 -25.04
CA ARG A 779 -8.29 13.97 -26.28
C ARG A 779 -7.19 14.86 -26.87
N ARG A 780 -7.41 16.16 -26.96
CA ARG A 780 -6.42 17.11 -27.49
C ARG A 780 -5.17 17.22 -26.60
N LEU A 781 -5.33 17.18 -25.27
CA LEU A 781 -4.20 17.14 -24.35
C LEU A 781 -3.40 15.85 -24.48
N ARG A 782 -4.07 14.72 -24.74
CA ARG A 782 -3.41 13.42 -24.94
C ARG A 782 -2.67 13.28 -26.26
N GLU A 783 -2.92 14.15 -27.23
CA GLU A 783 -2.10 14.25 -28.45
C GLU A 783 -0.72 14.90 -28.17
N LYS A 784 -0.60 15.65 -27.06
CA LYS A 784 0.61 16.39 -26.69
C LYS A 784 1.32 15.84 -25.45
N PHE A 785 0.57 15.32 -24.49
CA PHE A 785 1.07 14.88 -23.19
C PHE A 785 0.59 13.47 -22.87
N ASN A 786 1.51 12.63 -22.42
CA ASN A 786 1.17 11.30 -21.95
C ASN A 786 0.37 11.34 -20.64
N ILE A 787 -0.34 10.25 -20.34
CA ILE A 787 -1.21 10.14 -19.15
C ILE A 787 -0.48 10.40 -17.83
N THR A 788 0.82 10.12 -17.80
CA THR A 788 1.69 10.29 -16.63
C THR A 788 2.39 11.65 -16.58
N GLU A 789 2.51 12.33 -17.70
CA GLU A 789 3.15 13.66 -17.77
C GLU A 789 2.17 14.75 -17.32
N LEU A 790 0.91 14.62 -17.76
CA LEU A 790 -0.18 15.51 -17.37
C LEU A 790 -1.40 14.70 -16.89
N PRO A 791 -1.51 14.46 -15.58
CA PRO A 791 -2.70 13.90 -14.97
C PRO A 791 -3.95 14.76 -15.20
N ILE A 792 -5.05 14.13 -15.64
CA ILE A 792 -6.34 14.79 -15.86
C ILE A 792 -7.41 14.10 -15.01
N LEU A 793 -8.04 14.83 -14.10
CA LEU A 793 -9.17 14.38 -13.28
C LEU A 793 -10.48 14.99 -13.83
N LEU A 794 -11.39 14.13 -14.29
CA LEU A 794 -12.66 14.58 -14.84
C LEU A 794 -13.71 14.82 -13.75
N LEU A 795 -14.41 15.94 -13.80
CA LEU A 795 -15.52 16.28 -12.91
C LEU A 795 -16.83 16.06 -13.66
N THR A 796 -17.73 15.22 -13.14
CA THR A 796 -18.96 14.84 -13.86
C THR A 796 -20.21 14.87 -12.99
N ALA A 797 -21.33 15.32 -13.54
CA ALA A 797 -22.65 15.20 -12.93
C ALA A 797 -23.35 13.86 -13.26
N LYS A 798 -22.76 13.05 -14.14
CA LYS A 798 -23.31 11.76 -14.55
C LYS A 798 -22.75 10.63 -13.68
N ASN A 799 -23.63 9.85 -13.08
CA ASN A 799 -23.29 8.75 -12.17
C ASN A 799 -23.48 7.36 -12.81
N GLN A 800 -23.66 7.27 -14.12
CA GLN A 800 -23.81 5.99 -14.82
C GLN A 800 -22.43 5.40 -15.14
N ILE A 801 -22.29 4.09 -14.92
CA ILE A 801 -21.06 3.32 -15.18
C ILE A 801 -20.51 3.55 -16.60
N GLN A 802 -21.39 3.79 -17.58
CA GLN A 802 -21.00 4.01 -18.97
C GLN A 802 -20.24 5.33 -19.20
N ASP A 803 -20.60 6.42 -18.50
CA ASP A 803 -19.93 7.73 -18.63
C ASP A 803 -18.54 7.75 -17.97
N ILE A 804 -18.38 6.95 -16.91
CA ILE A 804 -17.09 6.73 -16.23
C ILE A 804 -16.11 5.99 -17.15
N VAL A 805 -16.57 4.89 -17.75
CA VAL A 805 -15.78 4.10 -18.70
C VAL A 805 -15.40 4.92 -19.93
N ALA A 806 -16.30 5.79 -20.40
CA ALA A 806 -16.01 6.68 -21.52
C ALA A 806 -14.87 7.68 -21.20
N GLY A 807 -14.84 8.25 -19.99
CA GLY A 807 -13.79 9.18 -19.57
C GLY A 807 -12.41 8.55 -19.48
N LEU A 808 -12.32 7.37 -18.86
CA LEU A 808 -11.06 6.62 -18.77
C LEU A 808 -10.54 6.19 -20.15
N LYS A 809 -11.43 5.78 -21.07
CA LYS A 809 -11.05 5.40 -22.44
C LYS A 809 -10.48 6.55 -23.27
N VAL A 810 -10.84 7.79 -22.96
CA VAL A 810 -10.32 8.99 -23.64
C VAL A 810 -8.98 9.43 -23.06
N GLY A 811 -8.52 8.80 -21.99
CA GLY A 811 -7.20 9.01 -21.39
C GLY A 811 -7.20 9.84 -20.11
N ALA A 812 -8.36 10.07 -19.48
CA ALA A 812 -8.39 10.65 -18.14
C ALA A 812 -7.79 9.67 -17.12
N ASN A 813 -7.10 10.21 -16.11
CA ASN A 813 -6.47 9.41 -15.08
C ASN A 813 -7.49 8.88 -14.07
N ASP A 814 -8.50 9.70 -13.78
CA ASP A 814 -9.55 9.38 -12.84
C ASP A 814 -10.76 10.34 -13.03
N TYR A 815 -11.83 10.15 -12.26
CA TYR A 815 -13.02 11.01 -12.26
C TYR A 815 -13.57 11.26 -10.85
N LEU A 816 -14.36 12.31 -10.71
CA LEU A 816 -15.05 12.68 -9.48
C LEU A 816 -16.48 13.15 -9.78
N THR A 817 -17.46 12.67 -8.99
CA THR A 817 -18.87 13.02 -9.19
C THR A 817 -19.24 14.32 -8.48
N LYS A 818 -20.06 15.16 -9.13
CA LYS A 818 -20.65 16.36 -8.55
C LYS A 818 -21.94 15.98 -7.76
N PRO A 819 -22.17 16.48 -6.53
CA PRO A 819 -21.40 17.50 -5.81
C PRO A 819 -20.07 16.99 -5.24
N ILE A 820 -19.05 17.85 -5.29
CA ILE A 820 -17.66 17.51 -4.98
C ILE A 820 -17.43 17.55 -3.47
N ALA A 821 -17.07 16.41 -2.88
CA ALA A 821 -16.62 16.36 -1.49
C ALA A 821 -15.15 16.78 -1.40
N LYS A 822 -14.83 17.69 -0.46
CA LYS A 822 -13.47 18.25 -0.27
C LYS A 822 -12.41 17.15 -0.07
N ASP A 823 -12.65 16.24 0.88
CA ASP A 823 -11.65 15.24 1.27
C ASP A 823 -11.39 14.22 0.16
N GLU A 824 -12.42 13.88 -0.61
CA GLU A 824 -12.30 12.99 -1.77
C GLU A 824 -11.45 13.64 -2.88
N LEU A 825 -11.70 14.93 -3.17
CA LEU A 825 -10.92 15.70 -4.15
C LEU A 825 -9.43 15.73 -3.76
N LEU A 826 -9.12 16.04 -2.50
CA LEU A 826 -7.74 16.15 -2.03
C LEU A 826 -7.00 14.79 -2.06
N ALA A 827 -7.67 13.70 -1.68
CA ALA A 827 -7.08 12.37 -1.72
C ALA A 827 -6.73 11.93 -3.14
N ARG A 828 -7.65 12.12 -4.10
CA ARG A 828 -7.40 11.78 -5.51
C ARG A 828 -6.31 12.65 -6.11
N LEU A 829 -6.30 13.94 -5.80
CA LEU A 829 -5.29 14.88 -6.29
C LEU A 829 -3.88 14.51 -5.81
N ARG A 830 -3.70 14.25 -4.50
CA ARG A 830 -2.40 13.83 -3.93
C ARG A 830 -1.88 12.54 -4.57
N THR A 831 -2.77 11.57 -4.81
CA THR A 831 -2.41 10.31 -5.45
C THR A 831 -1.84 10.53 -6.85
N GLN A 832 -2.49 11.37 -7.66
CA GLN A 832 -2.04 11.62 -9.03
C GLN A 832 -0.71 12.39 -9.10
N LEU A 833 -0.50 13.36 -8.19
CA LEU A 833 0.77 14.08 -8.10
C LEU A 833 1.93 13.16 -7.67
N ASN A 834 1.72 12.27 -6.70
CA ASN A 834 2.74 11.31 -6.27
C ASN A 834 3.12 10.34 -7.40
N LEU A 835 2.15 9.84 -8.17
CA LEU A 835 2.42 8.95 -9.30
C LEU A 835 3.25 9.64 -10.40
N LYS A 836 3.01 10.93 -10.66
CA LYS A 836 3.82 11.72 -11.59
C LYS A 836 5.27 11.83 -11.10
N ARG A 837 5.50 12.07 -9.80
CA ARG A 837 6.83 12.20 -9.20
C ARG A 837 7.64 10.90 -9.29
N LEU A 838 7.06 9.77 -8.87
CA LEU A 838 7.72 8.47 -8.89
C LEU A 838 8.17 8.04 -10.29
N LYS A 839 7.44 8.44 -11.33
CA LYS A 839 7.85 8.15 -12.71
C LYS A 839 9.03 9.01 -13.17
N ALA A 840 9.08 10.27 -12.74
CA ALA A 840 10.23 11.14 -13.03
C ALA A 840 11.51 10.59 -12.39
N GLU A 841 11.41 10.06 -11.16
CA GLU A 841 12.52 9.38 -10.47
C GLU A 841 12.96 8.11 -11.21
N ASN A 842 12.03 7.27 -11.70
CA ASN A 842 12.38 6.09 -12.51
C ASN A 842 13.10 6.44 -13.83
N LEU A 843 12.69 7.53 -14.50
CA LEU A 843 13.34 8.01 -15.71
C LEU A 843 14.79 8.46 -15.45
N TYR A 844 15.06 9.02 -14.26
CA TYR A 844 16.41 9.38 -13.85
C TYR A 844 17.28 8.14 -13.61
N LEU A 845 16.74 7.15 -12.88
CA LEU A 845 17.46 5.89 -12.60
C LEU A 845 17.78 5.11 -13.89
N SER A 846 16.84 5.06 -14.85
CA SER A 846 17.08 4.44 -16.15
C SER A 846 18.21 5.13 -16.93
N ALA A 847 18.32 6.46 -16.85
CA ALA A 847 19.43 7.18 -17.46
C ALA A 847 20.79 6.90 -16.79
N GLU A 848 20.81 6.59 -15.50
CA GLU A 848 22.01 6.18 -14.76
C GLU A 848 22.48 4.79 -15.18
N LEU A 849 21.55 3.83 -15.35
CA LEU A 849 21.85 2.49 -15.85
C LEU A 849 22.37 2.51 -17.30
N ASP A 850 21.83 3.40 -18.15
CA ASP A 850 22.32 3.64 -19.52
C ASP A 850 23.80 4.05 -19.56
N ILE A 851 24.27 4.81 -18.56
CA ILE A 851 25.69 5.22 -18.47
C ILE A 851 26.57 4.01 -18.20
N ILE A 852 26.14 3.14 -17.29
CA ILE A 852 26.90 1.95 -16.87
C ILE A 852 26.97 0.93 -18.00
N ARG A 853 25.86 0.72 -18.73
CA ARG A 853 25.83 -0.08 -19.94
C ARG A 853 26.87 0.38 -20.98
N ARG A 854 26.92 1.69 -21.23
CA ARG A 854 27.93 2.26 -22.15
C ARG A 854 29.36 2.04 -21.65
N MET A 855 29.58 2.06 -20.34
CA MET A 855 30.89 1.72 -19.78
C MET A 855 31.26 0.27 -20.08
N GLN A 856 30.35 -0.70 -19.90
CA GLN A 856 30.60 -2.10 -20.24
C GLN A 856 30.93 -2.29 -21.73
N GLU A 857 30.13 -1.70 -22.62
CA GLU A 857 30.35 -1.76 -24.08
C GLU A 857 31.72 -1.18 -24.49
N MET A 858 32.28 -0.24 -23.73
CA MET A 858 33.60 0.35 -24.01
C MET A 858 34.77 -0.57 -23.61
N VAL A 859 34.59 -1.52 -22.68
CA VAL A 859 35.69 -2.39 -22.22
C VAL A 859 35.75 -3.70 -23.01
N LEU A 860 34.63 -4.16 -23.57
CA LEU A 860 34.56 -5.34 -24.44
C LEU A 860 35.42 -5.19 -25.71
N PRO A 861 36.00 -6.29 -26.23
CA PRO A 861 36.89 -6.23 -27.38
C PRO A 861 36.15 -5.80 -28.65
N SER A 862 36.76 -4.91 -29.42
CA SER A 862 36.12 -4.38 -30.63
C SER A 862 36.18 -5.38 -31.79
N THR A 863 35.22 -5.33 -32.71
CA THR A 863 35.25 -6.18 -33.92
C THR A 863 36.52 -6.00 -34.76
N SER A 864 37.09 -4.79 -34.75
CA SER A 864 38.35 -4.48 -35.45
C SER A 864 39.55 -5.16 -34.79
N GLU A 865 39.57 -5.23 -33.47
CA GLU A 865 40.59 -5.92 -32.68
C GLU A 865 40.55 -7.43 -32.91
N LEU A 866 39.36 -8.04 -32.85
CA LEU A 866 39.18 -9.47 -33.11
C LEU A 866 39.62 -9.86 -34.53
N ARG A 867 39.32 -9.02 -35.54
CA ARG A 867 39.72 -9.26 -36.93
C ARG A 867 41.22 -9.14 -37.17
N ALA A 868 41.94 -8.37 -36.34
CA ALA A 868 43.38 -8.15 -36.49
C ALA A 868 44.22 -9.38 -36.09
N ILE A 869 43.63 -10.35 -35.40
CA ILE A 869 44.30 -11.59 -34.97
C ILE A 869 44.60 -12.45 -36.21
N SER A 870 45.88 -12.77 -36.43
CA SER A 870 46.34 -13.48 -37.63
C SER A 870 46.23 -15.01 -37.54
N THR A 871 46.21 -15.56 -36.33
CA THR A 871 46.29 -17.01 -36.07
C THR A 871 44.91 -17.69 -36.01
N LEU A 872 43.87 -16.98 -35.61
CA LEU A 872 42.49 -17.45 -35.48
C LEU A 872 41.50 -16.48 -36.13
N ASP A 873 40.37 -17.00 -36.62
CA ASP A 873 39.17 -16.27 -36.97
C ASP A 873 38.23 -16.29 -35.76
N ILE A 874 37.93 -15.12 -35.22
CA ILE A 874 37.22 -14.96 -33.94
C ILE A 874 36.07 -14.00 -34.13
N ALA A 875 34.89 -14.39 -33.64
CA ALA A 875 33.71 -13.54 -33.57
C ALA A 875 33.07 -13.68 -32.19
N GLY A 876 32.81 -12.56 -31.53
CA GLY A 876 32.20 -12.51 -30.20
C GLY A 876 31.04 -11.53 -30.15
N CYS A 877 30.06 -11.78 -29.29
CA CYS A 877 29.06 -10.81 -28.90
C CYS A 877 28.58 -11.05 -27.47
N MET A 878 28.12 -9.98 -26.82
CA MET A 878 27.41 -10.02 -25.55
C MET A 878 26.15 -9.16 -25.70
N GLN A 879 25.01 -9.69 -25.27
CA GLN A 879 23.73 -9.00 -25.28
C GLN A 879 23.09 -9.13 -23.89
N PRO A 880 22.89 -8.02 -23.16
CA PRO A 880 22.30 -8.09 -21.83
C PRO A 880 20.79 -8.35 -21.88
N ALA A 881 20.24 -9.04 -20.88
CA ALA A 881 18.81 -9.28 -20.69
C ALA A 881 18.06 -8.04 -20.17
N GLU A 882 18.66 -7.30 -19.23
CA GLU A 882 18.18 -6.02 -18.69
C GLU A 882 19.06 -4.83 -19.15
N ASP A 883 19.00 -3.70 -18.43
CA ASP A 883 19.76 -2.50 -18.77
C ASP A 883 21.29 -2.70 -18.66
N VAL A 884 21.76 -3.58 -17.76
CA VAL A 884 23.19 -3.95 -17.56
C VAL A 884 23.34 -5.43 -17.26
N GLY A 885 24.45 -6.05 -17.73
CA GLY A 885 24.66 -7.50 -17.64
C GLY A 885 25.88 -7.95 -16.84
N GLY A 886 25.89 -9.19 -16.37
CA GLY A 886 26.99 -9.90 -15.69
C GLY A 886 27.89 -10.72 -16.61
N ASP A 887 27.43 -11.03 -17.84
CA ASP A 887 28.19 -11.82 -18.81
C ASP A 887 29.53 -11.19 -19.19
N TYR A 888 30.57 -12.02 -19.15
CA TYR A 888 31.94 -11.65 -19.42
C TYR A 888 32.48 -12.36 -20.66
N TYR A 889 33.09 -11.61 -21.57
CA TYR A 889 34.06 -12.19 -22.50
C TYR A 889 35.18 -11.21 -22.82
N ASP A 890 36.39 -11.74 -23.03
CA ASP A 890 37.54 -10.94 -23.45
C ASP A 890 38.49 -11.77 -24.32
N VAL A 891 39.25 -11.09 -25.17
CA VAL A 891 40.21 -11.73 -26.07
C VAL A 891 41.49 -10.91 -26.08
N LEU A 892 42.56 -11.49 -25.54
CA LEU A 892 43.80 -10.78 -25.24
C LEU A 892 44.99 -11.43 -25.95
N VAL A 893 45.79 -10.60 -26.62
CA VAL A 893 46.90 -11.04 -27.49
C VAL A 893 48.24 -10.70 -26.87
N GLU A 894 49.09 -11.71 -26.61
CA GLU A 894 50.49 -11.51 -26.17
C GLU A 894 51.47 -12.26 -27.10
N GLY A 895 52.06 -11.53 -28.05
CA GLY A 895 53.00 -12.11 -29.01
C GLY A 895 52.32 -13.14 -29.94
N ASN A 896 52.64 -14.43 -29.77
CA ASN A 896 52.04 -15.54 -30.53
C ASN A 896 51.10 -16.41 -29.68
N ARG A 897 50.78 -15.96 -28.46
CA ARG A 897 49.81 -16.56 -27.54
C ARG A 897 48.54 -15.71 -27.52
N LEU A 898 47.41 -16.39 -27.42
CA LEU A 898 46.10 -15.75 -27.30
C LEU A 898 45.39 -16.32 -26.07
N THR A 899 44.89 -15.44 -25.21
CA THR A 899 44.08 -15.80 -24.06
C THR A 899 42.65 -15.34 -24.31
N ILE A 900 41.70 -16.26 -24.22
CA ILE A 900 40.26 -15.98 -24.39
C ILE A 900 39.56 -16.32 -23.10
N GLY A 901 38.83 -15.37 -22.54
CA GLY A 901 38.01 -15.56 -21.37
C GLY A 901 36.54 -15.52 -21.72
N ILE A 902 35.75 -16.41 -21.12
CA ILE A 902 34.30 -16.32 -21.08
C ILE A 902 33.82 -16.69 -19.68
N GLY A 903 32.80 -16.00 -19.19
CA GLY A 903 32.26 -16.24 -17.87
C GLY A 903 30.92 -15.59 -17.70
N ASP A 904 30.23 -16.01 -16.65
CA ASP A 904 28.94 -15.45 -16.25
C ASP A 904 28.95 -15.20 -14.74
N VAL A 905 28.39 -14.06 -14.35
CA VAL A 905 28.18 -13.69 -12.94
C VAL A 905 26.73 -13.99 -12.59
N THR A 906 26.52 -14.78 -11.54
CA THR A 906 25.18 -15.27 -11.14
C THR A 906 24.10 -14.18 -11.12
N GLY A 907 23.14 -14.23 -12.04
CA GLY A 907 22.04 -13.28 -12.19
C GLY A 907 22.46 -11.90 -12.69
N HIS A 908 21.51 -11.06 -13.07
CA HIS A 908 21.76 -9.77 -13.76
C HIS A 908 21.74 -8.54 -12.82
N GLY A 909 22.12 -7.36 -13.36
CA GLY A 909 22.00 -6.07 -12.68
C GLY A 909 23.33 -5.38 -12.32
N LEU A 910 23.25 -4.30 -11.54
CA LEU A 910 24.39 -3.43 -11.25
C LEU A 910 25.56 -4.16 -10.56
N GLU A 911 25.28 -5.01 -9.57
CA GLU A 911 26.32 -5.74 -8.84
C GLU A 911 27.08 -6.70 -9.75
N SER A 912 26.34 -7.46 -10.58
CA SER A 912 26.91 -8.37 -11.57
C SER A 912 27.76 -7.61 -12.61
N SER A 913 27.29 -6.44 -13.04
CA SER A 913 28.02 -5.57 -13.97
C SER A 913 29.37 -5.09 -13.41
N ILE A 914 29.43 -4.79 -12.11
CA ILE A 914 30.65 -4.35 -11.43
C ILE A 914 31.63 -5.52 -11.31
N ILE A 915 31.15 -6.69 -10.88
CA ILE A 915 31.98 -7.90 -10.76
C ILE A 915 32.60 -8.26 -12.12
N MET A 916 31.84 -8.18 -13.21
CA MET A 916 32.33 -8.41 -14.56
C MET A 916 33.48 -7.45 -14.94
N ILE A 917 33.31 -6.13 -14.72
CA ILE A 917 34.35 -5.13 -15.00
C ILE A 917 35.61 -5.38 -14.16
N MET A 918 35.43 -5.80 -12.90
CA MET A 918 36.54 -6.12 -12.00
C MET A 918 37.30 -7.36 -12.45
N ALA A 919 36.59 -8.41 -12.83
CA ALA A 919 37.18 -9.62 -13.38
C ALA A 919 37.97 -9.31 -14.65
N GLN A 920 37.40 -8.54 -15.56
CA GLN A 920 38.06 -8.11 -16.79
C GLN A 920 39.35 -7.33 -16.52
N THR A 921 39.29 -6.36 -15.61
CA THR A 921 40.44 -5.53 -15.25
C THR A 921 41.54 -6.38 -14.60
N ALA A 922 41.17 -7.31 -13.72
CA ALA A 922 42.11 -8.20 -13.06
C ALA A 922 42.74 -9.20 -14.03
N VAL A 923 41.97 -9.82 -14.93
CA VAL A 923 42.47 -10.72 -15.98
C VAL A 923 43.51 -10.01 -16.85
N ARG A 924 43.20 -8.80 -17.34
CA ARG A 924 44.14 -7.99 -18.13
C ARG A 924 45.41 -7.66 -17.36
N THR A 925 45.28 -7.27 -16.09
CA THR A 925 46.43 -6.94 -15.22
C THR A 925 47.34 -8.15 -15.00
N LEU A 926 46.76 -9.32 -14.74
CA LEU A 926 47.51 -10.56 -14.54
C LEU A 926 48.23 -10.99 -15.81
N GLN A 927 47.61 -10.83 -16.96
CA GLN A 927 48.24 -11.13 -18.25
C GLN A 927 49.41 -10.18 -18.55
N GLU A 928 49.27 -8.88 -18.33
CA GLU A 928 50.37 -7.91 -18.46
C GLU A 928 51.54 -8.21 -17.51
N SER A 929 51.25 -8.81 -16.34
CA SER A 929 52.27 -9.27 -15.40
C SER A 929 52.99 -10.57 -15.83
N LYS A 930 52.57 -11.17 -16.96
CA LYS A 930 53.09 -12.43 -17.53
C LYS A 930 52.89 -13.63 -16.61
N GLN A 931 51.82 -13.63 -15.83
CA GLN A 931 51.44 -14.82 -15.08
C GLN A 931 50.89 -15.87 -16.05
N THR A 932 51.46 -17.08 -16.04
CA THR A 932 51.13 -18.13 -17.02
C THR A 932 50.74 -19.46 -16.40
N ASP A 933 50.85 -19.60 -15.07
CA ASP A 933 50.35 -20.76 -14.36
C ASP A 933 48.84 -20.60 -14.11
N PRO A 934 47.97 -21.46 -14.67
CA PRO A 934 46.52 -21.31 -14.54
C PRO A 934 46.04 -21.42 -13.08
N VAL A 935 46.72 -22.23 -12.26
CA VAL A 935 46.39 -22.37 -10.84
C VAL A 935 46.66 -21.06 -10.09
N GLU A 936 47.87 -20.49 -10.24
CA GLU A 936 48.21 -19.22 -9.61
C GLU A 936 47.38 -18.05 -10.18
N PHE A 937 47.12 -18.04 -11.49
CA PHE A 937 46.31 -17.01 -12.16
C PHE A 937 44.88 -16.96 -11.60
N LEU A 938 44.15 -18.08 -11.67
CA LEU A 938 42.77 -18.16 -11.19
C LEU A 938 42.68 -18.02 -9.67
N SER A 939 43.70 -18.42 -8.92
CA SER A 939 43.74 -18.21 -7.45
C SER A 939 43.88 -16.73 -7.08
N ILE A 940 44.71 -15.96 -7.80
CA ILE A 940 44.85 -14.52 -7.56
C ILE A 940 43.57 -13.79 -7.99
N LEU A 941 43.00 -14.17 -9.13
CA LEU A 941 41.74 -13.61 -9.61
C LEU A 941 40.60 -13.89 -8.62
N ASN A 942 40.45 -15.13 -8.17
CA ASN A 942 39.45 -15.53 -7.18
C ASN A 942 39.57 -14.72 -5.89
N ARG A 943 40.78 -14.61 -5.32
CA ARG A 943 40.97 -13.84 -4.09
C ARG A 943 40.62 -12.37 -4.27
N THR A 944 40.92 -11.81 -5.44
CA THR A 944 40.57 -10.43 -5.78
C THR A 944 39.06 -10.25 -5.85
N LEU A 945 38.35 -11.16 -6.53
CA LEU A 945 36.89 -11.09 -6.63
C LEU A 945 36.20 -11.38 -5.30
N TYR A 946 36.60 -12.45 -4.60
CA TYR A 946 36.06 -12.87 -3.30
C TYR A 946 36.01 -11.72 -2.28
N HIS A 947 37.13 -11.01 -2.07
CA HIS A 947 37.17 -9.90 -1.12
C HIS A 947 36.33 -8.70 -1.53
N ASN A 948 36.16 -8.48 -2.84
CA ASN A 948 35.34 -7.37 -3.32
C ASN A 948 33.85 -7.71 -3.29
N ILE A 949 33.47 -8.96 -3.56
CA ILE A 949 32.11 -9.47 -3.38
C ILE A 949 31.72 -9.42 -1.90
N GLU A 950 32.59 -9.87 -1.01
CA GLU A 950 32.42 -9.77 0.45
C GLU A 950 32.24 -8.30 0.89
N ARG A 951 33.05 -7.39 0.34
CA ARG A 951 32.94 -5.94 0.59
C ARG A 951 31.63 -5.35 0.08
N MET A 952 31.10 -5.84 -1.04
CA MET A 952 29.83 -5.40 -1.60
C MET A 952 28.62 -5.99 -0.86
N ASN A 953 28.83 -6.87 0.13
CA ASN A 953 27.76 -7.62 0.80
C ASN A 953 26.84 -8.35 -0.18
N SER A 954 27.43 -8.88 -1.26
CA SER A 954 26.73 -9.52 -2.35
C SER A 954 26.94 -11.03 -2.29
N ASP A 955 25.92 -11.82 -2.62
CA ASP A 955 25.97 -13.28 -2.66
C ASP A 955 26.35 -13.84 -4.04
N LYS A 956 26.80 -12.96 -4.93
CA LYS A 956 27.13 -13.24 -6.32
C LYS A 956 28.42 -14.05 -6.44
N SER A 957 28.49 -14.89 -7.47
CA SER A 957 29.72 -15.59 -7.86
C SER A 957 29.87 -15.57 -9.36
N MET A 958 31.07 -15.84 -9.86
CA MET A 958 31.38 -15.78 -11.29
C MET A 958 31.92 -17.10 -11.80
N THR A 959 31.24 -17.75 -12.72
CA THR A 959 31.86 -18.81 -13.53
C THR A 959 32.82 -18.17 -14.52
N LEU A 960 33.99 -18.77 -14.74
CA LEU A 960 34.98 -18.28 -15.67
C LEU A 960 35.82 -19.42 -16.24
N ALA A 961 35.86 -19.51 -17.57
CA ALA A 961 36.78 -20.34 -18.33
C ALA A 961 37.81 -19.48 -19.07
N LEU A 962 39.07 -19.87 -18.97
CA LEU A 962 40.20 -19.28 -19.68
C LEU A 962 40.79 -20.29 -20.65
N LEU A 963 40.92 -19.85 -21.92
CA LEU A 963 41.50 -20.61 -23.01
C LEU A 963 42.80 -19.95 -23.45
N ASP A 964 43.92 -20.63 -23.20
CA ASP A 964 45.22 -20.23 -23.71
C ASP A 964 45.54 -21.00 -25.00
N TYR A 965 45.52 -20.30 -26.13
CA TYR A 965 45.83 -20.84 -27.44
C TYR A 965 47.28 -20.56 -27.84
N SER A 966 48.00 -21.63 -28.21
CA SER A 966 49.31 -21.53 -28.85
C SER A 966 49.59 -22.71 -29.78
N ASN A 967 50.06 -22.43 -31.01
CA ASN A 967 50.51 -23.43 -31.98
C ASN A 967 49.50 -24.59 -32.23
N GLY A 968 48.20 -24.29 -32.32
CA GLY A 968 47.17 -25.31 -32.59
C GLY A 968 46.72 -26.11 -31.36
N ILE A 969 47.14 -25.73 -30.15
CA ILE A 969 46.71 -26.33 -28.90
C ILE A 969 46.01 -25.27 -28.06
N ILE A 970 44.83 -25.60 -27.54
CA ILE A 970 44.08 -24.84 -26.54
C ILE A 970 44.31 -25.51 -25.18
N GLN A 971 44.76 -24.72 -24.21
CA GLN A 971 44.74 -25.10 -22.80
C GLN A 971 43.53 -24.43 -22.14
N LEU A 972 42.53 -25.23 -21.76
CA LEU A 972 41.31 -24.78 -21.10
C LEU A 972 41.46 -24.94 -19.58
N SER A 973 41.12 -23.90 -18.81
CA SER A 973 41.19 -23.90 -17.34
C SER A 973 40.04 -23.10 -16.73
N GLY A 974 39.65 -23.43 -15.50
CA GLY A 974 38.50 -22.82 -14.84
C GLY A 974 37.17 -23.48 -15.20
N GLN A 975 36.10 -23.07 -14.53
CA GLN A 975 34.76 -23.64 -14.67
C GLN A 975 33.82 -22.61 -15.30
N HIS A 976 33.13 -23.01 -16.37
CA HIS A 976 32.03 -22.32 -17.03
C HIS A 976 31.12 -23.32 -17.76
N GLU A 977 30.18 -22.87 -18.57
CA GLU A 977 29.42 -23.74 -19.47
C GLU A 977 30.33 -24.63 -20.33
N GLU A 978 29.78 -25.71 -20.86
CA GLU A 978 30.54 -26.67 -21.66
C GLU A 978 31.12 -26.03 -22.92
N MET A 979 32.37 -26.36 -23.26
CA MET A 979 32.96 -25.94 -24.54
C MET A 979 32.54 -26.90 -25.66
N ILE A 980 31.97 -26.36 -26.74
CA ILE A 980 31.59 -27.15 -27.92
C ILE A 980 32.70 -27.08 -28.96
N VAL A 981 33.13 -28.23 -29.46
CA VAL A 981 34.08 -28.34 -30.58
C VAL A 981 33.43 -29.12 -31.70
N VAL A 982 33.21 -28.47 -32.84
CA VAL A 982 32.77 -29.13 -34.07
C VAL A 982 33.97 -29.37 -34.96
N ARG A 983 34.32 -30.65 -35.11
CA ARG A 983 35.44 -31.11 -35.95
C ARG A 983 35.13 -30.89 -37.44
N TYR A 984 36.16 -30.79 -38.27
CA TYR A 984 36.00 -30.62 -39.72
C TYR A 984 35.13 -31.71 -40.40
N ASN A 985 35.06 -32.92 -39.84
CA ASN A 985 34.20 -34.01 -40.32
C ASN A 985 32.72 -33.87 -39.89
N GLY A 986 32.38 -32.80 -39.16
CA GLY A 986 31.06 -32.54 -38.58
C GLY A 986 30.80 -33.26 -37.26
N GLU A 987 31.78 -33.93 -36.66
CA GLU A 987 31.65 -34.55 -35.33
C GLU A 987 31.63 -33.50 -34.24
N VAL A 988 30.69 -33.60 -33.30
CA VAL A 988 30.52 -32.65 -32.19
C VAL A 988 31.10 -33.26 -30.92
N GLU A 989 32.06 -32.59 -30.31
CA GLU A 989 32.62 -32.90 -29.01
C GLU A 989 32.18 -31.84 -28.00
N ARG A 990 31.64 -32.27 -26.86
CA ARG A 990 31.27 -31.41 -25.73
C ARG A 990 32.28 -31.63 -24.62
N ILE A 991 32.95 -30.58 -24.20
CA ILE A 991 34.00 -30.63 -23.18
C ILE A 991 33.44 -29.99 -21.92
N ASP A 992 33.16 -30.85 -20.94
CA ASP A 992 32.72 -30.44 -19.62
C ASP A 992 33.85 -29.75 -18.87
N THR A 993 33.53 -28.62 -18.23
CA THR A 993 34.49 -27.82 -17.47
C THR A 993 34.25 -27.89 -15.96
N ILE A 994 33.23 -28.63 -15.50
CA ILE A 994 32.87 -28.73 -14.08
C ILE A 994 34.02 -29.25 -13.21
N ASP A 995 34.86 -30.14 -13.75
CA ASP A 995 36.02 -30.71 -13.08
C ASP A 995 37.30 -29.86 -13.24
N LEU A 996 37.22 -28.70 -13.90
CA LEU A 996 38.36 -27.81 -14.20
C LEU A 996 38.48 -26.61 -13.24
N GLY A 997 37.49 -26.36 -12.39
CA GLY A 997 37.52 -25.26 -11.44
C GLY A 997 36.32 -25.21 -10.49
N LEU A 998 36.18 -24.09 -9.79
CA LEU A 998 34.99 -23.68 -9.06
C LEU A 998 34.58 -22.28 -9.52
N PRO A 999 33.31 -21.85 -9.34
CA PRO A 999 32.94 -20.46 -9.55
C PRO A 999 33.79 -19.54 -8.66
N LEU A 1000 34.34 -18.50 -9.26
CA LEU A 1000 35.15 -17.50 -8.60
C LEU A 1000 34.28 -16.69 -7.63
N GLY A 1001 34.84 -16.36 -6.47
CA GLY A 1001 34.14 -15.64 -5.40
C GLY A 1001 33.26 -16.51 -4.50
N LEU A 1002 33.05 -17.78 -4.85
CA LEU A 1002 32.25 -18.71 -4.03
C LEU A 1002 33.01 -19.16 -2.75
N GLU A 1003 34.30 -19.43 -2.89
CA GLU A 1003 35.17 -19.91 -1.81
C GLU A 1003 36.45 -19.08 -1.76
N ALA A 1004 36.98 -18.84 -0.56
CA ALA A 1004 38.16 -17.99 -0.39
C ALA A 1004 39.43 -18.59 -1.04
N ASN A 1005 39.51 -19.93 -1.13
CA ASN A 1005 40.64 -20.63 -1.72
C ASN A 1005 40.17 -21.77 -2.64
N ILE A 1006 40.41 -21.60 -3.94
CA ILE A 1006 40.04 -22.56 -4.97
C ILE A 1006 41.21 -23.36 -5.56
N SER A 1007 42.45 -23.15 -5.08
CA SER A 1007 43.66 -23.68 -5.72
C SER A 1007 43.67 -25.20 -5.89
N GLN A 1008 42.99 -25.94 -5.00
CA GLN A 1008 42.89 -27.40 -5.06
C GLN A 1008 41.88 -27.92 -6.09
N PHE A 1009 41.01 -27.05 -6.60
CA PHE A 1009 39.95 -27.39 -7.55
C PHE A 1009 40.29 -26.96 -8.97
N ILE A 1010 41.32 -26.12 -9.16
CA ILE A 1010 41.75 -25.67 -10.48
C ILE A 1010 42.50 -26.79 -11.20
N SER A 1011 42.02 -27.15 -12.38
CA SER A 1011 42.67 -28.08 -13.30
C SER A 1011 42.70 -27.50 -14.72
N SER A 1012 43.31 -28.22 -15.66
CA SER A 1012 43.29 -27.82 -17.07
C SER A 1012 43.17 -29.00 -18.02
N ALA A 1013 42.51 -28.77 -19.15
CA ALA A 1013 42.39 -29.71 -20.25
C ALA A 1013 43.18 -29.20 -21.47
N GLN A 1014 43.77 -30.10 -22.25
CA GLN A 1014 44.43 -29.76 -23.51
C GLN A 1014 43.62 -30.28 -24.70
N ILE A 1015 43.32 -29.39 -25.63
CA ILE A 1015 42.52 -29.66 -26.81
C ILE A 1015 43.33 -29.30 -28.05
N ALA A 1016 43.49 -30.24 -28.97
CA ALA A 1016 44.09 -29.97 -30.28
C ALA A 1016 43.04 -29.31 -31.19
N LEU A 1017 43.39 -28.20 -31.82
CA LEU A 1017 42.56 -27.47 -32.78
C LEU A 1017 43.16 -27.59 -34.19
N ASN A 1018 42.48 -28.32 -35.07
CA ASN A 1018 42.92 -28.51 -36.46
C ASN A 1018 42.33 -27.46 -37.41
N PRO A 1019 42.91 -27.27 -38.61
CA PRO A 1019 42.34 -26.38 -39.60
C PRO A 1019 40.93 -26.84 -39.99
N GLY A 1020 39.95 -25.95 -39.86
CA GLY A 1020 38.55 -26.24 -40.15
C GLY A 1020 37.70 -26.67 -38.94
N ASP A 1021 38.31 -26.94 -37.78
CA ASP A 1021 37.57 -27.14 -36.53
C ASP A 1021 37.00 -25.81 -36.03
N VAL A 1022 35.81 -25.86 -35.43
CA VAL A 1022 35.09 -24.71 -34.85
C VAL A 1022 34.94 -24.92 -33.35
N VAL A 1023 35.31 -23.92 -32.55
CA VAL A 1023 35.05 -23.89 -31.10
C VAL A 1023 33.97 -22.86 -30.82
N VAL A 1024 33.03 -23.23 -29.96
CA VAL A 1024 31.94 -22.36 -29.50
C VAL A 1024 31.96 -22.32 -27.98
N LEU A 1025 32.02 -21.11 -27.46
CA LEU A 1025 31.87 -20.76 -26.05
C LEU A 1025 30.60 -19.94 -25.90
N TYR A 1026 29.79 -20.24 -24.90
CA TYR A 1026 28.49 -19.60 -24.68
C TYR A 1026 28.19 -19.49 -23.19
N THR A 1027 27.33 -18.55 -22.82
CA THR A 1027 26.71 -18.47 -21.49
C THR A 1027 25.31 -19.08 -21.50
N ASP A 1028 24.76 -19.36 -20.32
CA ASP A 1028 23.50 -20.05 -20.10
C ASP A 1028 22.27 -19.34 -20.70
N GLY A 1029 22.32 -18.01 -20.91
CA GLY A 1029 21.24 -17.28 -21.58
C GLY A 1029 20.92 -17.75 -23.01
N ILE A 1030 21.81 -18.50 -23.67
CA ILE A 1030 21.53 -19.16 -24.96
C ILE A 1030 20.72 -20.45 -24.79
N PRO A 1031 21.21 -21.51 -24.11
CA PRO A 1031 20.44 -22.73 -23.93
C PRO A 1031 19.17 -22.53 -23.09
N GLU A 1032 19.17 -21.58 -22.15
CA GLU A 1032 18.02 -21.26 -21.28
C GLU A 1032 17.04 -20.25 -21.91
N ALA A 1033 17.28 -19.83 -23.16
CA ALA A 1033 16.34 -18.99 -23.89
C ALA A 1033 14.95 -19.66 -24.00
N GLU A 1034 13.97 -19.09 -23.31
CA GLU A 1034 12.61 -19.62 -23.19
C GLU A 1034 11.68 -19.04 -24.28
N ASN A 1035 10.88 -19.90 -24.91
CA ASN A 1035 9.85 -19.46 -25.86
C ASN A 1035 8.46 -19.28 -25.20
N LYS A 1036 7.46 -18.85 -25.99
CA LYS A 1036 6.06 -18.65 -25.54
C LYS A 1036 5.43 -19.85 -24.83
N ASP A 1037 5.86 -21.06 -25.18
CA ASP A 1037 5.33 -22.32 -24.66
C ASP A 1037 6.13 -22.84 -23.45
N ARG A 1038 7.05 -22.03 -22.92
CA ARG A 1038 7.96 -22.38 -21.81
C ARG A 1038 8.95 -23.49 -22.12
N VAL A 1039 9.41 -23.53 -23.37
CA VAL A 1039 10.40 -24.50 -23.83
C VAL A 1039 11.75 -23.80 -24.04
N PHE A 1040 12.77 -24.30 -23.35
CA PHE A 1040 14.16 -23.86 -23.49
C PHE A 1040 14.74 -24.20 -24.87
N TYR A 1041 15.66 -23.37 -25.35
CA TYR A 1041 16.34 -23.56 -26.63
C TYR A 1041 17.18 -24.83 -26.65
N GLY A 1042 17.94 -25.05 -25.57
CA GLY A 1042 18.73 -26.25 -25.32
C GLY A 1042 20.06 -26.32 -26.08
N ILE A 1043 21.03 -26.99 -25.47
CA ILE A 1043 22.40 -27.17 -26.01
C ILE A 1043 22.39 -28.03 -27.29
N ASP A 1044 21.51 -29.03 -27.38
CA ASP A 1044 21.45 -29.91 -28.55
C ASP A 1044 21.11 -29.14 -29.83
N LYS A 1045 20.18 -28.18 -29.73
CA LYS A 1045 19.79 -27.32 -30.84
C LYS A 1045 20.91 -26.35 -31.23
N LEU A 1046 21.62 -25.80 -30.25
CA LEU A 1046 22.82 -25.01 -30.49
C LEU A 1046 23.86 -25.82 -31.29
N CYS A 1047 24.11 -27.07 -30.89
CA CYS A 1047 25.04 -27.97 -31.60
C CYS A 1047 24.60 -28.24 -33.05
N GLU A 1048 23.31 -28.45 -33.30
CA GLU A 1048 22.77 -28.66 -34.65
C GLU A 1048 23.02 -27.45 -35.56
N VAL A 1049 22.80 -26.22 -35.05
CA VAL A 1049 23.04 -24.99 -35.80
C VAL A 1049 24.53 -24.83 -36.10
N VAL A 1050 25.41 -25.01 -35.10
CA VAL A 1050 26.86 -24.92 -35.33
C VAL A 1050 27.32 -25.96 -36.34
N GLN A 1051 26.82 -27.20 -36.25
CA GLN A 1051 27.15 -28.27 -37.19
C GLN A 1051 26.66 -27.98 -38.61
N ALA A 1052 25.49 -27.36 -38.79
CA ALA A 1052 25.01 -26.97 -40.12
C ALA A 1052 25.85 -25.85 -40.76
N HIS A 1053 26.45 -24.99 -39.94
CA HIS A 1053 27.15 -23.78 -40.37
C HIS A 1053 28.69 -23.85 -40.24
N HIS A 1054 29.26 -24.94 -39.74
CA HIS A 1054 30.70 -25.07 -39.43
C HIS A 1054 31.68 -24.75 -40.58
N HIS A 1055 31.26 -24.86 -41.83
CA HIS A 1055 32.06 -24.49 -43.00
C HIS A 1055 32.22 -22.97 -43.20
N GLN A 1056 31.37 -22.15 -42.59
CA GLN A 1056 31.35 -20.69 -42.72
C GLN A 1056 32.43 -20.00 -41.87
N SER A 1057 32.56 -18.68 -42.00
CA SER A 1057 33.43 -17.86 -41.14
C SER A 1057 32.89 -17.77 -39.71
N ALA A 1058 33.74 -17.41 -38.73
CA ALA A 1058 33.33 -17.28 -37.34
C ALA A 1058 32.15 -16.29 -37.16
N GLU A 1059 32.15 -15.18 -37.92
CA GLU A 1059 31.10 -14.17 -37.87
C GLU A 1059 29.76 -14.66 -38.45
N GLU A 1060 29.81 -15.45 -39.52
CA GLU A 1060 28.60 -16.04 -40.12
C GLU A 1060 27.98 -17.09 -39.21
N ILE A 1061 28.80 -17.89 -38.51
CA ILE A 1061 28.35 -18.86 -37.51
C ILE A 1061 27.71 -18.15 -36.33
N ARG A 1062 28.38 -17.12 -35.78
CA ARG A 1062 27.84 -16.27 -34.70
C ARG A 1062 26.47 -15.71 -35.08
N GLN A 1063 26.35 -15.15 -36.29
CA GLN A 1063 25.08 -14.58 -36.76
C GLN A 1063 23.98 -15.63 -36.95
N ALA A 1064 24.33 -16.83 -37.42
CA ALA A 1064 23.38 -17.93 -37.58
C ALA A 1064 22.79 -18.36 -36.22
N ILE A 1065 23.63 -18.49 -35.18
CA ILE A 1065 23.21 -18.84 -33.82
C ILE A 1065 22.26 -17.77 -33.26
N ILE A 1066 22.65 -16.50 -33.30
CA ILE A 1066 21.84 -15.40 -32.74
C ILE A 1066 20.48 -15.29 -33.44
N VAL A 1067 20.42 -15.45 -34.76
CA VAL A 1067 19.15 -15.42 -35.50
C VAL A 1067 18.26 -16.59 -35.12
N ASP A 1068 18.81 -17.79 -34.94
CA ASP A 1068 18.02 -18.97 -34.57
C ASP A 1068 17.47 -18.87 -33.13
N VAL A 1069 18.27 -18.37 -32.18
CA VAL A 1069 17.86 -18.09 -30.81
C VAL A 1069 16.76 -17.03 -30.76
N GLN A 1070 16.91 -15.92 -31.50
CA GLN A 1070 15.88 -14.88 -31.58
C GLN A 1070 14.57 -15.40 -32.21
N ASN A 1071 14.64 -16.24 -33.22
CA ASN A 1071 13.46 -16.87 -33.82
C ASN A 1071 12.75 -17.82 -32.84
N HIS A 1072 13.50 -18.45 -31.93
CA HIS A 1072 12.94 -19.31 -30.88
C HIS A 1072 12.22 -18.49 -29.80
N ILE A 1073 12.82 -17.40 -29.31
CA ILE A 1073 12.25 -16.52 -28.27
C ILE A 1073 11.02 -15.74 -28.79
N GLY A 1074 11.09 -15.24 -30.03
CA GLY A 1074 10.03 -14.47 -30.66
C GLY A 1074 9.88 -13.05 -30.10
N GLN A 1075 8.78 -12.77 -29.38
CA GLN A 1075 8.48 -11.45 -28.77
C GLN A 1075 8.60 -11.47 -27.24
N HIS A 1076 9.12 -12.55 -26.65
CA HIS A 1076 9.32 -12.65 -25.21
C HIS A 1076 10.55 -11.89 -24.74
N THR A 1077 10.52 -11.49 -23.45
CA THR A 1077 11.65 -10.89 -22.75
C THR A 1077 12.74 -11.92 -22.57
N VAL A 1078 13.98 -11.55 -22.88
CA VAL A 1078 15.17 -12.33 -22.55
C VAL A 1078 15.35 -12.25 -21.03
N PHE A 1079 15.54 -13.39 -20.38
CA PHE A 1079 15.61 -13.47 -18.91
C PHE A 1079 17.04 -13.46 -18.37
N ASP A 1080 18.03 -13.81 -19.21
CA ASP A 1080 19.44 -13.78 -18.84
C ASP A 1080 20.35 -13.28 -19.97
N ASP A 1081 21.53 -12.83 -19.60
CA ASP A 1081 22.50 -12.28 -20.55
C ASP A 1081 22.99 -13.36 -21.53
N MET A 1082 23.29 -12.95 -22.77
CA MET A 1082 23.80 -13.85 -23.80
C MET A 1082 25.17 -13.41 -24.28
N ALA A 1083 26.21 -14.14 -23.90
CA ALA A 1083 27.54 -14.05 -24.46
C ALA A 1083 27.88 -15.28 -25.30
N LEU A 1084 28.53 -15.03 -26.43
CA LEU A 1084 28.88 -16.04 -27.42
C LEU A 1084 30.23 -15.70 -28.04
N VAL A 1085 31.15 -16.65 -28.07
CA VAL A 1085 32.45 -16.53 -28.74
C VAL A 1085 32.69 -17.74 -29.65
N ILE A 1086 32.96 -17.47 -30.92
CA ILE A 1086 33.25 -18.46 -31.95
C ILE A 1086 34.71 -18.35 -32.36
N LEU A 1087 35.42 -19.48 -32.41
CA LEU A 1087 36.83 -19.56 -32.79
C LEU A 1087 37.02 -20.56 -33.92
N LYS A 1088 37.85 -20.22 -34.89
CA LYS A 1088 38.24 -21.11 -35.98
C LYS A 1088 39.70 -20.89 -36.38
N GLN A 1089 40.44 -21.96 -36.64
CA GLN A 1089 41.82 -21.82 -37.08
C GLN A 1089 41.89 -21.30 -38.52
N LYS A 1090 42.62 -20.19 -38.74
CA LYS A 1090 42.86 -19.65 -40.09
C LYS A 1090 43.81 -20.57 -40.86
N GLU A 1091 43.53 -20.81 -42.13
CA GLU A 1091 44.46 -21.54 -42.99
C GLU A 1091 45.81 -20.79 -43.04
N PRO A 1092 46.95 -21.48 -42.93
CA PRO A 1092 48.25 -20.84 -42.99
C PRO A 1092 48.40 -20.15 -44.36
N GLN A 1093 48.52 -18.82 -44.36
CA GLN A 1093 48.86 -18.09 -45.57
C GLN A 1093 50.23 -18.57 -46.05
N LEU A 1094 50.26 -19.28 -47.19
CA LEU A 1094 51.50 -19.60 -47.88
C LEU A 1094 52.23 -18.28 -48.17
N PRO A 1095 53.51 -18.13 -47.77
CA PRO A 1095 54.24 -16.90 -48.00
C PRO A 1095 54.36 -16.68 -49.52
N THR A 1096 53.84 -15.56 -50.01
CA THR A 1096 54.08 -15.06 -51.38
C THR A 1096 55.51 -14.62 -51.59
#